data_AF-A0A414RKH7-F1
#
_entry.id   AF-A0A414RKH7-F1
#
_cell.length_a   1.000
_cell.length_b   1.000
_cell.length_c   1.000
_cell.angle_alpha   90.00
_cell.angle_beta   90.00
_cell.angle_gamma   90.00
#
_symmetry.space_group_name_H-M   'P 1'
#
loop_
_entity.id
_entity.type
_entity.pdbx_description
1 polymer ?
#
loop_
_entity_poly.entity_id
_entity_poly.type
_entity_poly.pdbx_seq_one_letter_code
_entity_poly.pdbx_strand_id
1 'polypeptide(L)'
;METIKVQKNQVIAKQKEKVKAWYLILEGSVVQRNSYARIVLNKESVIGVSEKDRYLCDYIAREDSVLAVFPYNTADDLINALNGQESMRGTLLRAALKQRQMLLEMYAGFKNLVRQFHTFVETEYNDYTMLCSQMRIDGQGFPRMDNFKPLDMVHMAENWEVNNSTSLTKKGYLDEYIKLMQKDDSLCIGAIMEASYQTRRVMQGIIEMVDYLKYNQDILLSESENDLFHLYFELVIQAEMNHYDVTPLKERMDKIAEVIRKLNIYDDKLVSYRLNEYKNHDFTQYAIDEFATPGEDDNISDEEWDEEEESEDCLEHILTYAGYTPERIEDMRKLIQKYRDLPDMLSTDAEVFQLRKQLSQVFYDAYYKVFMNVMKDDDEPTPIIEMFLNFGFMDVQMVGEDNANILYDLTEHLEVCNSDHIFTIFEWLKTIYNGQNEPSKNEFDLDYTGYLAELKKTGKVNEKQMREYANNREMKVKFEIQNMFTSGNRVTYGRVSTFCPILGENDLINSVDKMLVTAQKIEDAMNKVRKVDFSVFYRGVVFSDPDKGINREEIMKEVLPNIILMPNAGTRAMMWQETAGVRRDTPARYMFPIFTAVDLDDMMVETTGRYRWEICRKIQGVHWNDIRDKSLTAEYCDYIQFYKKNHDLSIEAKEKIKSALLRGKNNYREVFVKDYQNWIKYESKGSFRLNKVSREILVTYCPFAKEIREELKSNPMYQNAWQRYDILMTKKIQRINGVYDKYQKAGGKITDELKDNLEYYMM
;
A
#
# COMPACT_ATOMS: atom_id res chain seq x y z
N MET A 1 6.82 -35.61 -9.68
CA MET A 1 7.76 -34.47 -9.78
C MET A 1 7.76 -34.00 -11.22
N GLU A 2 7.22 -32.82 -11.48
CA GLU A 2 7.17 -32.22 -12.81
C GLU A 2 8.37 -31.27 -12.96
N THR A 3 8.99 -31.25 -14.14
CA THR A 3 10.07 -30.30 -14.46
C THR A 3 9.57 -29.28 -15.46
N ILE A 4 9.75 -28.01 -15.17
CA ILE A 4 9.39 -26.91 -16.06
C ILE A 4 10.65 -26.23 -16.61
N LYS A 5 10.57 -25.75 -17.85
CA LYS A 5 11.59 -24.90 -18.47
C LYS A 5 11.07 -23.47 -18.47
N VAL A 6 11.87 -22.54 -17.97
CA VAL A 6 11.55 -21.11 -17.96
C VAL A 6 12.59 -20.36 -18.76
N GLN A 7 12.14 -19.41 -19.59
CA GLN A 7 13.02 -18.60 -20.42
C GLN A 7 13.60 -17.43 -19.63
N LYS A 8 14.73 -16.88 -20.08
CA LYS A 8 15.27 -15.63 -19.55
C LYS A 8 14.20 -14.54 -19.42
N ASN A 9 14.21 -13.84 -18.29
CA ASN A 9 13.26 -12.80 -17.88
C ASN A 9 11.81 -13.27 -17.65
N GLN A 10 11.53 -14.57 -17.74
CA GLN A 10 10.22 -15.09 -17.39
C GLN A 10 10.01 -15.01 -15.87
N VAL A 11 8.86 -14.46 -15.48
CA VAL A 11 8.43 -14.42 -14.07
C VAL A 11 7.96 -15.81 -13.66
N ILE A 12 8.54 -16.33 -12.57
CA ILE A 12 8.23 -17.65 -11.99
C ILE A 12 7.15 -17.51 -10.92
N ALA A 13 7.27 -16.48 -10.08
CA ALA A 13 6.31 -16.10 -9.06
C ALA A 13 6.45 -14.60 -8.80
N LYS A 14 5.34 -13.91 -8.54
CA LYS A 14 5.36 -12.50 -8.13
C LYS A 14 5.15 -12.35 -6.63
N GLN A 15 5.70 -11.28 -6.09
CA GLN A 15 5.37 -10.82 -4.74
C GLN A 15 3.84 -10.77 -4.56
N LYS A 16 3.37 -11.15 -3.38
CA LYS A 16 1.97 -11.20 -2.97
C LYS A 16 1.14 -12.30 -3.65
N GLU A 17 1.62 -13.01 -4.68
CA GLU A 17 0.93 -14.19 -5.20
C GLU A 17 0.90 -15.31 -4.14
N LYS A 18 -0.14 -16.15 -4.18
CA LYS A 18 -0.24 -17.30 -3.27
C LYS A 18 0.90 -18.29 -3.58
N VAL A 19 1.58 -18.78 -2.55
CA VAL A 19 2.56 -19.86 -2.73
C VAL A 19 1.78 -21.16 -2.98
N LYS A 20 1.97 -21.72 -4.17
CA LYS A 20 1.31 -22.97 -4.60
C LYS A 20 2.29 -24.12 -4.72
N ALA A 21 3.57 -23.80 -4.88
CA ALA A 21 4.64 -24.75 -5.09
C ALA A 21 5.97 -24.16 -4.65
N TRP A 22 6.89 -25.04 -4.28
CA TRP A 22 8.31 -24.74 -4.20
C TRP A 22 9.00 -25.20 -5.48
N TYR A 23 10.08 -24.53 -5.84
CA TYR A 23 10.84 -24.86 -7.04
C TYR A 23 12.31 -25.08 -6.71
N LEU A 24 12.85 -26.24 -7.05
CA LEU A 24 14.30 -26.50 -6.98
C LEU A 24 14.93 -26.16 -8.34
N ILE A 25 15.96 -25.31 -8.34
CA ILE A 25 16.70 -24.93 -9.54
C ILE A 25 17.64 -26.09 -9.92
N LEU A 26 17.34 -26.80 -11.01
CA LEU A 26 18.18 -27.89 -11.52
C LEU A 26 19.29 -27.36 -12.44
N GLU A 27 18.96 -26.36 -13.26
CA GLU A 27 19.86 -25.69 -14.21
C GLU A 27 19.51 -24.20 -14.29
N GLY A 28 20.52 -23.35 -14.56
CA GLY A 28 20.37 -21.91 -14.67
C GLY A 28 20.38 -21.18 -13.31
N SER A 29 19.80 -19.97 -13.31
CA SER A 29 19.75 -19.10 -12.14
C SER A 29 18.51 -18.20 -12.15
N VAL A 30 18.03 -17.87 -10.95
CA VAL A 30 16.83 -17.09 -10.72
C VAL A 30 17.17 -15.91 -9.81
N VAL A 31 16.65 -14.75 -10.15
CA VAL A 31 16.73 -13.56 -9.31
C VAL A 31 15.54 -13.55 -8.38
N GLN A 32 15.79 -13.64 -7.08
CA GLN A 32 14.86 -13.27 -6.04
C GLN A 32 15.01 -11.75 -5.81
N ARG A 33 13.92 -11.01 -6.02
CA ARG A 33 13.91 -9.55 -5.94
C ARG A 33 12.81 -9.10 -4.98
N ASN A 34 13.16 -8.27 -4.01
CA ASN A 34 12.23 -7.32 -3.43
C ASN A 34 12.59 -5.91 -3.94
N SER A 35 11.83 -4.87 -3.57
CA SER A 35 11.97 -3.48 -4.06
C SER A 35 13.42 -2.99 -4.19
N TYR A 36 14.33 -3.43 -3.32
CA TYR A 36 15.75 -3.04 -3.33
C TYR A 36 16.74 -4.20 -3.13
N ALA A 37 16.34 -5.28 -2.46
CA ALA A 37 17.22 -6.44 -2.26
C ALA A 37 17.15 -7.39 -3.47
N ARG A 38 18.31 -7.61 -4.10
CA ARG A 38 18.46 -8.56 -5.21
C ARG A 38 19.37 -9.72 -4.82
N ILE A 39 18.81 -10.93 -4.82
CA ILE A 39 19.52 -12.16 -4.47
C ILE A 39 19.53 -13.08 -5.69
N VAL A 40 20.71 -13.56 -6.07
CA VAL A 40 20.84 -14.53 -7.15
C VAL A 40 20.80 -15.94 -6.57
N LEU A 41 19.74 -16.67 -6.86
CA LEU A 41 19.57 -18.08 -6.55
C LEU A 41 20.14 -18.91 -7.71
N ASN A 42 21.23 -19.62 -7.45
CA ASN A 42 21.88 -20.48 -8.44
C ASN A 42 21.31 -21.90 -8.40
N LYS A 43 21.77 -22.76 -9.32
CA LYS A 43 21.56 -24.22 -9.26
C LYS A 43 21.68 -24.76 -7.83
N GLU A 44 20.78 -25.68 -7.48
CA GLU A 44 20.57 -26.24 -6.13
C GLU A 44 19.98 -25.27 -5.09
N SER A 45 19.41 -24.13 -5.50
CA SER A 45 18.62 -23.27 -4.60
C SER A 45 17.13 -23.57 -4.70
N VAL A 46 16.37 -23.21 -3.67
CA VAL A 46 14.91 -23.41 -3.62
C VAL A 46 14.18 -22.07 -3.64
N ILE A 47 13.25 -21.92 -4.56
CA ILE A 47 12.26 -20.84 -4.58
C ILE A 47 11.09 -21.31 -3.72
N GLY A 48 10.67 -20.48 -2.75
CA GLY A 48 9.58 -20.81 -1.82
C GLY A 48 10.02 -21.11 -0.38
N VAL A 49 11.31 -21.39 -0.13
CA VAL A 49 11.82 -21.69 1.23
C VAL A 49 11.57 -20.54 2.21
N SER A 50 11.73 -19.29 1.77
CA SER A 50 11.50 -18.10 2.61
C SER A 50 10.03 -17.67 2.64
N GLU A 51 9.16 -18.43 1.98
CA GLU A 51 7.78 -18.06 1.70
C GLU A 51 6.82 -18.88 2.54
N LYS A 52 5.64 -18.31 2.79
CA LYS A 52 4.58 -18.97 3.56
C LYS A 52 3.32 -19.03 2.71
N ASP A 53 2.31 -18.22 3.04
CA ASP A 53 1.04 -18.20 2.31
C ASP A 53 1.17 -17.45 0.98
N ARG A 54 2.01 -16.40 0.97
CA ARG A 54 2.26 -15.52 -0.17
C ARG A 54 3.74 -15.22 -0.31
N TYR A 55 4.17 -15.03 -1.55
CA TYR A 55 5.54 -14.65 -1.87
C TYR A 55 5.87 -13.25 -1.33
N LEU A 56 6.99 -13.12 -0.63
CA LEU A 56 7.59 -11.86 -0.16
C LEU A 56 8.43 -11.20 -1.24
N CYS A 57 8.83 -11.95 -2.27
CA CYS A 57 9.70 -11.49 -3.35
C CYS A 57 9.13 -11.89 -4.72
N ASP A 58 9.51 -11.11 -5.74
CA ASP A 58 9.45 -11.56 -7.13
C ASP A 58 10.56 -12.57 -7.41
N TYR A 59 10.26 -13.57 -8.23
CA TYR A 59 11.22 -14.54 -8.72
C TYR A 59 11.23 -14.52 -10.24
N ILE A 60 12.35 -14.10 -10.82
CA ILE A 60 12.49 -13.88 -12.27
C ILE A 60 13.69 -14.67 -12.78
N ALA A 61 13.49 -15.48 -13.81
CA ALA A 61 14.56 -16.24 -14.43
C ALA A 61 15.64 -15.30 -15.00
N ARG A 62 16.90 -15.46 -14.57
CA ARG A 62 18.02 -14.63 -15.06
C ARG A 62 18.50 -15.07 -16.44
N GLU A 63 18.36 -16.35 -16.70
CA GLU A 63 18.73 -17.08 -17.91
C GLU A 63 17.75 -18.25 -18.10
N ASP A 64 17.82 -18.92 -19.24
CA ASP A 64 17.02 -20.11 -19.47
C ASP A 64 17.33 -21.15 -18.39
N SER A 65 16.31 -21.54 -17.63
CA SER A 65 16.46 -22.34 -16.41
C SER A 65 15.50 -23.54 -16.41
N VAL A 66 15.90 -24.59 -15.70
CA VAL A 66 15.10 -25.81 -15.51
C VAL A 66 14.79 -25.96 -14.03
N LEU A 67 13.50 -26.04 -13.69
CA LEU A 67 13.02 -26.09 -12.31
C LEU A 67 12.25 -27.38 -12.05
N ALA A 68 12.52 -28.05 -10.92
CA ALA A 68 11.66 -29.11 -10.41
C ALA A 68 10.57 -28.51 -9.52
N VAL A 69 9.30 -28.85 -9.80
CA VAL A 69 8.13 -28.31 -9.10
C VAL A 69 7.67 -29.26 -8.00
N PHE A 70 7.52 -28.72 -6.79
CA PHE A 70 6.96 -29.39 -5.62
C PHE A 70 5.68 -28.66 -5.21
N PRO A 71 4.48 -29.21 -5.47
CA PRO A 71 3.25 -28.65 -4.94
C PRO A 71 3.35 -28.47 -3.42
N TYR A 72 2.94 -27.30 -2.92
CA TYR A 72 3.12 -26.94 -1.52
C TYR A 72 1.93 -26.11 -1.02
N ASN A 73 1.19 -26.67 -0.06
CA ASN A 73 0.26 -25.94 0.79
C ASN A 73 0.62 -26.13 2.28
N THR A 74 1.04 -27.34 2.66
CA THR A 74 1.48 -27.66 4.02
C THR A 74 2.83 -28.40 4.02
N ALA A 75 3.46 -28.49 5.18
CA ALA A 75 4.69 -29.28 5.35
C ALA A 75 4.50 -30.77 4.98
N ASP A 76 3.28 -31.30 5.15
CA ASP A 76 2.96 -32.70 4.80
C ASP A 76 3.02 -32.96 3.29
N ASP A 77 2.79 -31.94 2.46
CA ASP A 77 2.93 -32.05 1.01
C ASP A 77 4.39 -32.35 0.61
N LEU A 78 5.36 -31.80 1.35
CA LEU A 78 6.79 -32.09 1.15
C LEU A 78 7.13 -33.52 1.56
N ILE A 79 6.56 -34.04 2.67
CA ILE A 79 6.73 -35.43 3.09
C ILE A 79 6.25 -36.36 1.96
N ASN A 80 5.05 -36.13 1.44
CA ASN A 80 4.48 -36.95 0.37
C ASN A 80 5.29 -36.85 -0.93
N ALA A 81 5.79 -35.67 -1.28
CA ALA A 81 6.58 -35.46 -2.48
C ALA A 81 7.99 -36.07 -2.41
N LEU A 82 8.55 -36.23 -1.20
CA LEU A 82 9.93 -36.67 -0.97
C LEU A 82 10.05 -38.10 -0.40
N ASN A 83 8.93 -38.73 -0.07
CA ASN A 83 8.88 -40.10 0.43
C ASN A 83 9.57 -41.07 -0.56
N GLY A 84 10.51 -41.86 -0.05
CA GLY A 84 11.30 -42.81 -0.84
C GLY A 84 12.37 -42.20 -1.76
N GLN A 85 12.57 -40.87 -1.74
CA GLN A 85 13.56 -40.17 -2.57
C GLN A 85 14.73 -39.60 -1.74
N GLU A 86 15.59 -40.48 -1.22
CA GLU A 86 16.74 -40.10 -0.36
C GLU A 86 17.63 -39.00 -0.95
N SER A 87 18.02 -39.13 -2.23
CA SER A 87 18.88 -38.17 -2.91
C SER A 87 18.24 -36.77 -2.99
N MET A 88 16.94 -36.69 -3.22
CA MET A 88 16.20 -35.43 -3.29
C MET A 88 16.02 -34.80 -1.91
N ARG A 89 15.74 -35.60 -0.87
CA ARG A 89 15.69 -35.14 0.53
C ARG A 89 16.96 -34.40 0.94
N GLY A 90 18.13 -34.98 0.64
CA GLY A 90 19.41 -34.37 0.96
C GLY A 90 19.71 -33.11 0.16
N THR A 91 19.30 -33.10 -1.10
CA THR A 91 19.47 -31.94 -1.98
C THR A 91 18.64 -30.77 -1.48
N LEU A 92 17.37 -31.01 -1.14
CA LEU A 92 16.46 -29.97 -0.66
C LEU A 92 16.88 -29.44 0.73
N LEU A 93 17.27 -30.34 1.65
CA LEU A 93 17.80 -29.93 2.96
C LEU A 93 19.08 -29.11 2.83
N ARG A 94 20.01 -29.54 1.97
CA ARG A 94 21.25 -28.80 1.70
C ARG A 94 20.94 -27.40 1.18
N ALA A 95 20.01 -27.30 0.24
CA ALA A 95 19.59 -26.05 -0.36
C ALA A 95 19.02 -25.09 0.68
N ALA A 96 18.05 -25.56 1.48
CA ALA A 96 17.43 -24.76 2.54
C ALA A 96 18.45 -24.26 3.57
N LEU A 97 19.39 -25.11 4.02
CA LEU A 97 20.42 -24.73 4.99
C LEU A 97 21.44 -23.74 4.41
N LYS A 98 21.84 -23.89 3.14
CA LYS A 98 22.72 -22.93 2.46
C LYS A 98 22.04 -21.58 2.27
N GLN A 99 20.77 -21.57 1.85
CA GLN A 99 20.00 -20.34 1.72
C GLN A 99 19.80 -19.65 3.07
N ARG A 100 19.54 -20.42 4.13
CA ARG A 100 19.49 -19.90 5.50
C ARG A 100 20.79 -19.21 5.90
N GLN A 101 21.95 -19.83 5.64
CA GLN A 101 23.24 -19.21 5.91
C GLN A 101 23.40 -17.89 5.16
N MET A 102 23.13 -17.90 3.85
CA MET A 102 23.24 -16.72 3.00
C MET A 102 22.39 -15.56 3.51
N LEU A 103 21.13 -15.83 3.89
CA LEU A 103 20.22 -14.81 4.39
C LEU A 103 20.63 -14.30 5.78
N LEU A 104 21.08 -15.16 6.68
CA LEU A 104 21.59 -14.75 8.00
C LEU A 104 22.84 -13.85 7.88
N GLU A 105 23.73 -14.14 6.93
CA GLU A 105 24.89 -13.28 6.64
C GLU A 105 24.48 -11.93 6.08
N MET A 106 23.54 -11.94 5.12
CA MET A 106 22.98 -10.72 4.55
C MET A 106 22.30 -9.86 5.62
N TYR A 107 21.50 -10.46 6.48
CA TYR A 107 20.86 -9.79 7.60
C TYR A 107 21.88 -9.19 8.57
N ALA A 108 22.93 -9.93 8.94
CA ALA A 108 23.99 -9.41 9.80
C ALA A 108 24.73 -8.23 9.14
N GLY A 109 24.93 -8.28 7.82
CA GLY A 109 25.47 -7.18 7.02
C GLY A 109 24.59 -5.93 7.10
N PHE A 110 23.30 -6.05 6.77
CA PHE A 110 22.36 -4.93 6.84
C PHE A 110 22.20 -4.37 8.26
N LYS A 111 22.19 -5.23 9.28
CA LYS A 111 22.11 -4.77 10.69
C LYS A 111 23.30 -3.90 11.07
N ASN A 112 24.49 -4.27 10.61
CA ASN A 112 25.68 -3.43 10.80
C ASN A 112 25.60 -2.14 9.98
N LEU A 113 25.09 -2.21 8.75
CA LEU A 113 24.94 -1.06 7.85
C LEU A 113 23.98 -0.01 8.44
N VAL A 114 22.78 -0.42 8.87
CA VAL A 114 21.79 0.46 9.52
C VAL A 114 22.37 1.15 10.75
N ARG A 115 23.07 0.39 11.60
CA ARG A 115 23.71 0.96 12.78
C ARG A 115 24.79 1.97 12.41
N GLN A 116 25.65 1.65 11.43
CA GLN A 116 26.70 2.56 10.97
C GLN A 116 26.11 3.83 10.36
N PHE A 117 25.07 3.68 9.54
CA PHE A 117 24.35 4.80 8.93
C PHE A 117 23.77 5.74 9.99
N HIS A 118 22.98 5.19 10.93
CA HIS A 118 22.34 5.98 11.97
C HIS A 118 23.34 6.73 12.84
N THR A 119 24.37 6.02 13.35
CA THR A 119 25.43 6.65 14.15
C THR A 119 26.21 7.69 13.35
N PHE A 120 26.47 7.45 12.05
CA PHE A 120 27.17 8.40 11.19
C PHE A 120 26.38 9.69 11.02
N VAL A 121 25.10 9.60 10.66
CA VAL A 121 24.20 10.75 10.50
C VAL A 121 24.10 11.59 11.78
N GLU A 122 23.86 10.95 12.93
CA GLU A 122 23.83 11.65 14.23
C GLU A 122 25.17 12.34 14.54
N THR A 123 26.29 11.68 14.24
CA THR A 123 27.63 12.23 14.51
C THR A 123 27.90 13.45 13.62
N GLU A 124 27.61 13.35 12.32
CA GLU A 124 27.89 14.44 11.38
C GLU A 124 26.99 15.67 11.64
N TYR A 125 25.72 15.50 12.01
CA TYR A 125 24.89 16.66 12.36
C TYR A 125 25.35 17.35 13.66
N ASN A 126 25.74 16.57 14.67
CA ASN A 126 26.33 17.13 15.89
C ASN A 126 27.66 17.83 15.63
N ASP A 127 28.49 17.28 14.74
CA ASP A 127 29.74 17.90 14.34
C ASP A 127 29.51 19.19 13.53
N TYR A 128 28.49 19.24 12.67
CA TYR A 128 28.08 20.44 11.93
C TYR A 128 27.68 21.57 12.88
N THR A 129 26.75 21.32 13.81
CA THR A 129 26.30 22.33 14.79
C THR A 129 27.45 22.83 15.68
N MET A 130 28.37 21.93 16.06
CA MET A 130 29.58 22.29 16.80
C MET A 130 30.51 23.19 15.96
N LEU A 131 30.71 22.88 14.68
CA LEU A 131 31.58 23.66 13.79
C LEU A 131 31.00 25.04 13.49
N CYS A 132 29.69 25.16 13.25
CA CYS A 132 28.99 26.45 13.16
C CYS A 132 29.25 27.30 14.42
N SER A 133 29.06 26.70 15.59
CA SER A 133 29.32 27.37 16.88
C SER A 133 30.78 27.80 17.06
N GLN A 134 31.75 26.98 16.64
CA GLN A 134 33.18 27.28 16.73
C GLN A 134 33.60 28.42 15.77
N MET A 135 33.06 28.41 14.57
CA MET A 135 33.31 29.42 13.54
C MET A 135 32.46 30.68 13.73
N ARG A 136 31.52 30.69 14.70
CA ARG A 136 30.56 31.79 14.91
C ARG A 136 29.79 32.14 13.65
N ILE A 137 29.42 31.10 12.91
CA ILE A 137 28.55 31.17 11.74
C ILE A 137 27.21 30.60 12.19
N ASP A 138 26.13 31.33 11.93
CA ASP A 138 24.79 30.83 12.21
C ASP A 138 24.49 29.68 11.24
N GLY A 139 24.40 28.47 11.80
CA GLY A 139 24.12 27.27 11.03
C GLY A 139 22.63 27.20 10.70
N GLN A 140 22.30 26.79 9.49
CA GLN A 140 20.92 26.42 9.13
C GLN A 140 20.44 25.25 10.00
N GLY A 141 19.22 25.37 10.52
CA GLY A 141 18.55 24.30 11.23
C GLY A 141 18.18 23.13 10.30
N PHE A 142 18.15 21.91 10.82
CA PHE A 142 17.80 20.73 10.03
C PHE A 142 16.70 19.89 10.71
N PRO A 143 15.42 20.26 10.54
CA PRO A 143 14.28 19.67 11.26
C PRO A 143 14.13 18.15 11.10
N ARG A 144 14.64 17.57 10.00
CA ARG A 144 14.66 16.11 9.78
C ARG A 144 15.32 15.35 10.93
N MET A 145 16.28 15.99 11.62
CA MET A 145 16.99 15.38 12.75
C MET A 145 16.14 15.26 14.01
N ASP A 146 15.10 16.08 14.19
CA ASP A 146 14.22 16.02 15.37
C ASP A 146 13.38 14.73 15.41
N ASN A 147 13.09 14.18 14.23
CA ASN A 147 12.34 12.94 14.06
C ASN A 147 13.21 11.73 13.68
N PHE A 148 14.52 11.92 13.51
CA PHE A 148 15.44 10.84 13.16
C PHE A 148 15.67 9.90 14.34
N LYS A 149 15.10 8.69 14.25
CA LYS A 149 15.14 7.68 15.32
C LYS A 149 15.80 6.38 14.87
N PRO A 150 16.41 5.62 15.80
CA PRO A 150 16.95 4.31 15.46
C PRO A 150 15.83 3.34 15.06
N LEU A 151 16.14 2.45 14.12
CA LEU A 151 15.21 1.41 13.68
C LEU A 151 14.88 0.44 14.83
N ASP A 152 13.59 0.33 15.17
CA ASP A 152 13.09 -0.72 16.05
C ASP A 152 12.67 -1.94 15.24
N MET A 153 13.36 -3.06 15.44
CA MET A 153 13.22 -4.26 14.62
C MET A 153 12.10 -5.16 15.13
N VAL A 154 11.14 -5.50 14.28
CA VAL A 154 10.12 -6.50 14.60
C VAL A 154 10.64 -7.91 14.31
N HIS A 155 11.33 -8.08 13.18
CA HIS A 155 11.80 -9.38 12.72
C HIS A 155 13.30 -9.56 13.01
N MET A 156 13.63 -9.72 14.30
CA MET A 156 15.00 -9.88 14.75
C MET A 156 15.57 -11.27 14.49
N ALA A 157 16.85 -11.37 14.13
CA ALA A 157 17.64 -12.60 14.20
C ALA A 157 18.76 -12.50 15.25
N GLU A 158 19.00 -13.60 15.96
CA GLU A 158 19.95 -13.65 17.07
C GLU A 158 21.36 -14.06 16.62
N ASN A 159 22.38 -13.57 17.33
CA ASN A 159 23.78 -13.86 16.99
C ASN A 159 24.10 -15.37 17.04
N TRP A 160 23.45 -16.13 17.92
CA TRP A 160 23.66 -17.57 18.00
C TRP A 160 23.16 -18.29 16.74
N GLU A 161 22.15 -17.77 16.04
CA GLU A 161 21.61 -18.35 14.81
C GLU A 161 22.63 -18.23 13.67
N VAL A 162 23.25 -17.05 13.53
CA VAL A 162 24.34 -16.79 12.59
C VAL A 162 25.52 -17.70 12.89
N ASN A 163 25.93 -17.81 14.16
CA ASN A 163 27.05 -18.66 14.58
C ASN A 163 26.79 -20.15 14.38
N ASN A 164 25.57 -20.60 14.66
CA ASN A 164 25.12 -21.97 14.44
C ASN A 164 25.17 -22.31 12.94
N SER A 165 24.55 -21.47 12.11
CA SER A 165 24.48 -21.69 10.67
C SER A 165 25.86 -21.64 10.03
N THR A 166 26.73 -20.73 10.48
CA THR A 166 28.12 -20.62 10.02
C THR A 166 28.92 -21.87 10.39
N SER A 167 28.76 -22.37 11.60
CA SER A 167 29.45 -23.60 12.03
C SER A 167 28.97 -24.80 11.22
N LEU A 168 27.66 -24.93 11.01
CA LEU A 168 27.10 -26.02 10.22
C LEU A 168 27.58 -26.01 8.77
N THR A 169 27.56 -24.85 8.11
CA THR A 169 27.79 -24.74 6.66
C THR A 169 29.25 -24.49 6.28
N LYS A 170 29.99 -23.66 7.02
CA LYS A 170 31.37 -23.24 6.67
C LYS A 170 32.46 -24.04 7.38
N LYS A 171 32.17 -24.74 8.48
CA LYS A 171 33.16 -25.59 9.20
C LYS A 171 33.10 -27.09 8.84
N GLY A 172 32.39 -27.45 7.77
CA GLY A 172 32.42 -28.80 7.19
C GLY A 172 31.46 -29.83 7.79
N TYR A 173 30.61 -29.47 8.77
CA TYR A 173 29.67 -30.40 9.41
C TYR A 173 28.40 -30.67 8.59
N LEU A 174 28.16 -29.92 7.52
CA LEU A 174 26.93 -29.98 6.74
C LEU A 174 26.63 -31.38 6.18
N ASP A 175 27.64 -32.08 5.68
CA ASP A 175 27.46 -33.41 5.08
C ASP A 175 27.10 -34.48 6.12
N GLU A 176 27.71 -34.41 7.30
CA GLU A 176 27.40 -35.32 8.42
C GLU A 176 25.99 -35.06 8.95
N TYR A 177 25.62 -33.78 9.09
CA TYR A 177 24.28 -33.38 9.48
C TYR A 177 23.22 -33.84 8.49
N ILE A 178 23.43 -33.62 7.19
CA ILE A 178 22.50 -34.08 6.15
C ILE A 178 22.35 -35.60 6.19
N LYS A 179 23.45 -36.35 6.29
CA LYS A 179 23.42 -37.82 6.40
C LYS A 179 22.64 -38.29 7.62
N LEU A 180 22.67 -37.56 8.73
CA LEU A 180 21.88 -37.87 9.91
C LEU A 180 20.39 -37.59 9.67
N MET A 181 20.06 -36.38 9.20
CA MET A 181 18.66 -35.95 9.04
C MET A 181 17.93 -36.73 7.94
N GLN A 182 18.63 -37.20 6.90
CA GLN A 182 18.03 -38.02 5.84
C GLN A 182 17.60 -39.44 6.30
N LYS A 183 18.02 -39.90 7.48
CA LYS A 183 17.64 -41.22 7.99
C LYS A 183 16.16 -41.34 8.32
N ASP A 184 15.50 -40.21 8.56
CA ASP A 184 14.08 -40.15 8.91
C ASP A 184 13.41 -38.96 8.20
N ASP A 185 12.22 -39.19 7.65
CA ASP A 185 11.48 -38.17 6.90
C ASP A 185 11.10 -36.98 7.78
N SER A 186 10.70 -37.24 9.04
CA SER A 186 10.28 -36.19 9.96
C SER A 186 11.46 -35.33 10.39
N LEU A 187 12.64 -35.92 10.62
CA LEU A 187 13.87 -35.17 10.89
C LEU A 187 14.24 -34.26 9.71
N CYS A 188 14.26 -34.81 8.49
CA CYS A 188 14.62 -34.05 7.30
C CYS A 188 13.67 -32.89 7.03
N ILE A 189 12.36 -33.15 7.04
CA ILE A 189 11.34 -32.13 6.78
C ILE A 189 11.29 -31.12 7.92
N GLY A 190 11.39 -31.56 9.18
CA GLY A 190 11.47 -30.67 10.34
C GLY A 190 12.59 -29.66 10.20
N ALA A 191 13.80 -30.10 9.84
CA ALA A 191 14.94 -29.19 9.62
C ALA A 191 14.75 -28.23 8.44
N ILE A 192 14.10 -28.68 7.36
CA ILE A 192 13.74 -27.82 6.23
C ILE A 192 12.74 -26.74 6.67
N MET A 193 11.72 -27.11 7.44
CA MET A 193 10.70 -26.19 7.93
C MET A 193 11.24 -25.20 8.96
N GLU A 194 12.13 -25.62 9.85
CA GLU A 194 12.85 -24.73 10.76
C GLU A 194 13.68 -23.71 9.98
N ALA A 195 14.43 -24.17 8.97
CA ALA A 195 15.19 -23.28 8.10
C ALA A 195 14.26 -22.32 7.34
N SER A 196 13.12 -22.80 6.85
CA SER A 196 12.11 -21.99 6.17
C SER A 196 11.59 -20.87 7.08
N TYR A 197 11.16 -21.19 8.29
CA TYR A 197 10.65 -20.21 9.26
C TYR A 197 11.71 -19.14 9.61
N GLN A 198 12.96 -19.58 9.84
CA GLN A 198 14.08 -18.68 10.09
C GLN A 198 14.34 -17.78 8.88
N THR A 199 14.43 -18.35 7.67
CA THR A 199 14.71 -17.58 6.45
C THR A 199 13.62 -16.56 6.15
N ARG A 200 12.35 -16.89 6.41
CA ARG A 200 11.23 -15.95 6.25
C ARG A 200 11.37 -14.75 7.18
N ARG A 201 11.52 -14.98 8.49
CA ARG A 201 11.68 -13.90 9.47
C ARG A 201 12.90 -13.05 9.13
N VAL A 202 14.03 -13.68 8.82
CA VAL A 202 15.27 -12.99 8.44
C VAL A 202 15.07 -12.15 7.18
N MET A 203 14.35 -12.65 6.17
CA MET A 203 14.01 -11.89 4.99
C MET A 203 13.16 -10.66 5.33
N GLN A 204 12.11 -10.81 6.14
CA GLN A 204 11.28 -9.67 6.58
C GLN A 204 12.12 -8.62 7.33
N GLY A 205 13.06 -9.05 8.17
CA GLY A 205 13.99 -8.12 8.83
C GLY A 205 14.95 -7.41 7.87
N ILE A 206 15.42 -8.09 6.81
CA ILE A 206 16.19 -7.44 5.75
C ILE A 206 15.36 -6.35 5.07
N ILE A 207 14.07 -6.60 4.83
CA ILE A 207 13.15 -5.64 4.22
C ILE A 207 13.00 -4.41 5.12
N GLU A 208 12.73 -4.59 6.41
CA GLU A 208 12.66 -3.49 7.39
C GLU A 208 13.91 -2.62 7.40
N MET A 209 15.09 -3.25 7.38
CA MET A 209 16.38 -2.53 7.39
C MET A 209 16.61 -1.75 6.10
N VAL A 210 16.21 -2.29 4.96
CA VAL A 210 16.37 -1.62 3.67
C VAL A 210 15.37 -0.48 3.51
N ASP A 211 14.13 -0.66 3.95
CA ASP A 211 13.12 0.40 3.96
C ASP A 211 13.56 1.57 4.87
N TYR A 212 14.15 1.26 6.04
CA TYR A 212 14.73 2.28 6.91
C TYR A 212 15.87 3.06 6.26
N LEU A 213 16.81 2.37 5.62
CA LEU A 213 17.93 3.03 4.92
C LEU A 213 17.41 3.94 3.82
N LYS A 214 16.43 3.47 3.03
CA LYS A 214 15.85 4.28 1.95
C LYS A 214 15.10 5.49 2.48
N TYR A 215 14.25 5.32 3.50
CA TYR A 215 13.48 6.43 4.07
C TYR A 215 14.35 7.56 4.65
N ASN A 216 15.58 7.23 5.05
CA ASN A 216 16.48 8.21 5.67
C ASN A 216 17.68 8.59 4.78
N GLN A 217 17.82 8.02 3.58
CA GLN A 217 19.04 8.21 2.76
C GLN A 217 19.25 9.68 2.39
N ASP A 218 18.15 10.40 2.16
CA ASP A 218 18.13 11.77 1.67
C ASP A 218 18.65 12.76 2.73
N ILE A 219 18.71 12.35 4.01
CA ILE A 219 19.36 13.10 5.09
C ILE A 219 20.85 13.36 4.77
N LEU A 220 21.54 12.43 4.12
CA LEU A 220 22.94 12.61 3.73
C LEU A 220 23.12 13.27 2.36
N LEU A 221 22.22 13.01 1.42
CA LEU A 221 22.28 13.53 0.05
C LEU A 221 20.91 13.39 -0.63
N SER A 222 20.29 14.51 -1.00
CA SER A 222 18.99 14.56 -1.69
C SER A 222 19.12 15.24 -3.06
N GLU A 223 18.05 15.25 -3.85
CA GLU A 223 17.96 16.09 -5.06
C GLU A 223 17.60 17.55 -4.74
N SER A 224 16.89 17.77 -3.64
CA SER A 224 16.36 19.06 -3.18
C SER A 224 17.39 19.98 -2.52
N GLU A 225 18.64 19.51 -2.37
CA GLU A 225 19.70 20.20 -1.62
C GLU A 225 19.40 20.41 -0.12
N ASN A 226 18.28 19.89 0.39
CA ASN A 226 17.97 19.85 1.82
C ASN A 226 18.58 18.61 2.50
N ASP A 227 19.91 18.58 2.57
CA ASP A 227 20.68 17.45 3.08
C ASP A 227 21.96 17.87 3.82
N LEU A 228 22.53 16.97 4.64
CA LEU A 228 23.76 17.24 5.40
C LEU A 228 24.95 17.58 4.49
N PHE A 229 25.02 17.03 3.28
CA PHE A 229 26.12 17.34 2.37
C PHE A 229 26.05 18.80 1.89
N HIS A 230 24.86 19.33 1.64
CA HIS A 230 24.63 20.74 1.30
C HIS A 230 24.89 21.68 2.48
N LEU A 231 24.43 21.33 3.69
CA LEU A 231 24.69 22.11 4.91
C LEU A 231 26.20 22.32 5.14
N TYR A 232 26.99 21.27 4.94
CA TYR A 232 28.45 21.39 4.98
C TYR A 232 29.02 22.19 3.81
N PHE A 233 28.43 22.08 2.62
CA PHE A 233 28.88 22.82 1.44
C PHE A 233 28.71 24.34 1.61
N GLU A 234 27.55 24.79 2.08
CA GLU A 234 27.29 26.20 2.38
C GLU A 234 28.17 26.71 3.52
N LEU A 235 28.36 25.89 4.57
CA LEU A 235 29.26 26.23 5.66
C LEU A 235 30.71 26.41 5.18
N VAL A 236 31.18 25.62 4.19
CA VAL A 236 32.50 25.83 3.57
C VAL A 236 32.55 27.19 2.86
N ILE A 237 31.52 27.57 2.11
CA ILE A 237 31.46 28.85 1.40
C ILE A 237 31.52 30.01 2.40
N GLN A 238 30.67 29.99 3.43
CA GLN A 238 30.63 31.03 4.46
C GLN A 238 31.94 31.10 5.27
N ALA A 239 32.55 29.94 5.56
CA ALA A 239 33.82 29.88 6.26
C ALA A 239 34.98 30.45 5.42
N GLU A 240 35.01 30.21 4.10
CA GLU A 240 36.01 30.82 3.21
C GLU A 240 35.85 32.34 3.10
N MET A 241 34.61 32.82 2.99
CA MET A 241 34.28 34.27 2.97
C MET A 241 34.77 34.97 4.25
N ASN A 242 34.63 34.31 5.40
CA ASN A 242 35.08 34.82 6.69
C ASN A 242 36.55 34.48 7.03
N HIS A 243 37.31 33.95 6.08
CA HIS A 243 38.73 33.60 6.21
C HIS A 243 39.06 32.57 7.32
N TYR A 244 38.12 31.67 7.63
CA TYR A 244 38.35 30.53 8.52
C TYR A 244 39.11 29.40 7.81
N ASP A 245 39.74 28.51 8.59
CA ASP A 245 40.34 27.28 8.06
C ASP A 245 39.24 26.27 7.71
N VAL A 246 39.02 26.05 6.41
CA VAL A 246 38.01 25.13 5.87
C VAL A 246 38.49 23.69 5.71
N THR A 247 39.75 23.40 6.01
CA THR A 247 40.30 22.04 5.92
C THR A 247 39.47 21.01 6.71
N PRO A 248 39.04 21.28 7.96
CA PRO A 248 38.21 20.35 8.72
C PRO A 248 36.83 20.10 8.10
N LEU A 249 36.24 21.10 7.45
CA LEU A 249 34.94 21.00 6.77
C LEU A 249 35.04 20.15 5.50
N LYS A 250 36.07 20.39 4.68
CA LYS A 250 36.34 19.62 3.47
C LYS A 250 36.59 18.14 3.79
N GLU A 251 37.33 17.85 4.88
CA GLU A 251 37.52 16.47 5.35
C GLU A 251 36.21 15.77 5.78
N ARG A 252 35.22 16.51 6.29
CA ARG A 252 33.90 15.95 6.62
C ARG A 252 33.07 15.67 5.38
N MET A 253 33.04 16.60 4.43
CA MET A 253 32.38 16.38 3.14
C MET A 253 32.96 15.18 2.39
N ASP A 254 34.28 15.00 2.40
CA ASP A 254 34.94 13.83 1.81
C ASP A 254 34.54 12.52 2.51
N LYS A 255 34.35 12.53 3.84
CA LYS A 255 33.85 11.37 4.59
C LYS A 255 32.40 11.06 4.24
N ILE A 256 31.53 12.07 4.18
CA ILE A 256 30.13 11.93 3.76
C ILE A 256 30.08 11.33 2.34
N ALA A 257 30.87 11.84 1.41
CA ALA A 257 31.02 11.31 0.07
C ALA A 257 31.50 9.85 0.03
N GLU A 258 32.46 9.48 0.88
CA GLU A 258 32.95 8.12 1.01
C GLU A 258 31.86 7.18 1.52
N VAL A 259 31.09 7.60 2.53
CA VAL A 259 29.98 6.83 3.08
C VAL A 259 28.85 6.65 2.07
N ILE A 260 28.44 7.71 1.37
CA ILE A 260 27.44 7.66 0.29
C ILE A 260 27.82 6.59 -0.75
N ARG A 261 29.08 6.60 -1.22
CA ARG A 261 29.58 5.60 -2.18
C ARG A 261 29.63 4.19 -1.59
N LYS A 262 29.93 4.03 -0.30
CA LYS A 262 29.97 2.72 0.36
C LYS A 262 28.58 2.12 0.60
N LEU A 263 27.58 2.96 0.89
CA LEU A 263 26.21 2.51 1.14
C LEU A 263 25.58 1.90 -0.11
N ASN A 264 25.91 2.41 -1.31
CA ASN A 264 25.44 1.91 -2.60
C ASN A 264 23.90 1.79 -2.66
N ILE A 265 23.21 2.74 -2.05
CA ILE A 265 21.74 2.89 -2.03
C ILE A 265 21.25 4.08 -2.88
N TYR A 266 22.14 5.01 -3.22
CA TYR A 266 21.85 6.24 -3.98
C TYR A 266 21.92 6.02 -5.50
N ASP A 267 21.26 6.88 -6.28
CA ASP A 267 21.41 6.91 -7.75
C ASP A 267 22.81 7.42 -8.13
N ASP A 268 23.53 6.64 -8.95
CA ASP A 268 24.88 6.97 -9.43
C ASP A 268 24.93 8.35 -10.13
N LYS A 269 23.86 8.78 -10.80
CA LYS A 269 23.77 10.08 -11.45
C LYS A 269 23.70 11.21 -10.44
N LEU A 270 22.84 11.09 -9.43
CA LEU A 270 22.70 12.07 -8.35
C LEU A 270 24.02 12.26 -7.63
N VAL A 271 24.62 11.14 -7.20
CA VAL A 271 25.92 11.12 -6.53
C VAL A 271 26.99 11.78 -7.40
N SER A 272 27.04 11.44 -8.68
CA SER A 272 28.02 12.04 -9.61
C SER A 272 27.80 13.53 -9.82
N TYR A 273 26.54 13.96 -9.95
CA TYR A 273 26.18 15.36 -10.15
C TYR A 273 26.61 16.23 -8.96
N ARG A 274 26.11 15.93 -7.75
CA ARG A 274 26.38 16.70 -6.53
C ARG A 274 27.86 16.69 -6.14
N LEU A 275 28.55 15.56 -6.29
CA LEU A 275 29.99 15.49 -5.99
C LEU A 275 30.87 16.22 -7.00
N ASN A 276 30.45 16.28 -8.28
CA ASN A 276 31.18 17.05 -9.29
C ASN A 276 30.97 18.54 -9.11
N GLU A 277 29.78 18.96 -8.68
CA GLU A 277 29.50 20.34 -8.30
C GLU A 277 30.46 20.78 -7.19
N TYR A 278 30.50 20.05 -6.07
CA TYR A 278 31.43 20.32 -4.98
C TYR A 278 32.90 20.38 -5.43
N LYS A 279 33.36 19.40 -6.22
CA LYS A 279 34.77 19.30 -6.65
C LYS A 279 35.19 20.38 -7.63
N ASN A 280 34.26 20.87 -8.45
CA ASN A 280 34.55 21.86 -9.48
C ASN A 280 34.14 23.27 -9.04
N HIS A 281 33.59 23.43 -7.83
CA HIS A 281 33.26 24.72 -7.27
C HIS A 281 34.53 25.52 -7.00
N ASP A 282 34.61 26.73 -7.56
CA ASP A 282 35.72 27.64 -7.32
C ASP A 282 35.41 28.51 -6.09
N PHE A 283 35.86 28.02 -4.93
CA PHE A 283 35.65 28.72 -3.67
C PHE A 283 36.39 30.08 -3.58
N THR A 284 37.25 30.43 -4.56
CA THR A 284 38.04 31.68 -4.54
C THR A 284 37.30 32.91 -5.09
N GLN A 285 36.07 32.76 -5.59
CA GLN A 285 35.36 33.83 -6.31
C GLN A 285 34.66 34.88 -5.43
N TYR A 286 34.53 34.68 -4.11
CA TYR A 286 33.79 35.57 -3.22
C TYR A 286 34.63 36.58 -2.43
N ALA A 287 35.93 36.71 -2.73
CA ALA A 287 36.83 37.65 -2.04
C ALA A 287 36.80 39.11 -2.58
N ILE A 288 35.84 39.47 -3.45
CA ILE A 288 35.77 40.82 -4.05
C ILE A 288 34.34 41.32 -4.07
N ASP A 289 33.85 41.81 -2.95
CA ASP A 289 33.08 43.05 -2.87
C ASP A 289 32.74 43.34 -1.40
N GLU A 290 33.63 44.08 -0.73
CA GLU A 290 33.27 45.12 0.25
C GLU A 290 34.53 45.80 0.81
N PHE A 291 35.01 46.80 0.08
CA PHE A 291 35.73 47.93 0.67
C PHE A 291 34.94 49.20 0.34
N ALA A 292 33.78 49.34 0.96
CA ALA A 292 33.12 50.63 1.14
C ALA A 292 33.11 50.94 2.64
N THR A 293 34.14 51.66 3.07
CA THR A 293 34.29 52.22 4.41
C THR A 293 33.03 52.98 4.87
N PRO A 294 32.46 52.69 6.05
CA PRO A 294 31.57 53.62 6.73
C PRO A 294 32.41 54.62 7.54
N GLY A 295 32.24 55.91 7.25
CA GLY A 295 32.68 56.98 8.13
C GLY A 295 31.80 57.05 9.36
N GLU A 296 32.42 57.43 10.48
CA GLU A 296 31.84 57.70 11.78
C GLU A 296 30.58 58.59 11.70
N ASP A 297 29.48 58.19 12.33
CA ASP A 297 28.66 59.11 13.12
C ASP A 297 27.90 58.38 14.24
N ASP A 298 27.93 58.99 15.42
CA ASP A 298 27.35 58.53 16.68
C ASP A 298 25.82 58.68 16.73
N ASN A 299 25.17 57.74 17.45
CA ASN A 299 23.77 57.67 17.89
C ASN A 299 22.75 57.09 16.89
N ILE A 300 22.10 55.97 17.28
CA ILE A 300 20.67 55.88 17.63
C ILE A 300 20.30 54.40 17.90
N SER A 301 19.67 54.20 19.07
CA SER A 301 18.84 53.11 19.62
C SER A 301 19.05 51.64 19.25
N ASP A 302 19.08 50.83 20.32
CA ASP A 302 18.66 49.42 20.35
C ASP A 302 17.36 49.20 19.54
N GLU A 303 17.48 48.59 18.37
CA GLU A 303 16.38 47.85 17.74
C GLU A 303 16.91 46.44 17.50
N GLU A 304 16.29 45.47 18.19
CA GLU A 304 16.43 44.04 17.95
C GLU A 304 16.15 43.78 16.46
N TRP A 305 17.15 43.28 15.75
CA TRP A 305 16.96 42.73 14.40
C TRP A 305 16.34 41.35 14.59
N ASP A 306 15.01 41.29 14.70
CA ASP A 306 14.24 40.11 14.37
C ASP A 306 14.42 39.87 12.86
N GLU A 307 15.39 39.03 12.48
CA GLU A 307 15.39 38.40 11.16
C GLU A 307 14.20 37.42 11.12
N GLU A 308 13.02 37.93 10.73
CA GLU A 308 11.93 37.08 10.25
C GLU A 308 12.45 36.36 8.99
N GLU A 309 12.81 35.08 9.13
CA GLU A 309 13.00 34.16 8.01
C GLU A 309 11.81 34.33 7.05
N GLU A 310 12.06 34.79 5.81
CA GLU A 310 11.03 34.91 4.77
C GLU A 310 10.50 33.50 4.44
N SER A 311 9.50 33.04 5.20
CA SER A 311 8.72 31.84 4.91
C SER A 311 8.06 32.01 3.54
N GLU A 312 8.43 31.18 2.57
CA GLU A 312 7.82 31.17 1.24
C GLU A 312 6.29 31.02 1.36
N ASP A 313 5.52 31.98 0.85
CA ASP A 313 4.06 31.97 0.92
C ASP A 313 3.50 30.83 0.05
N CYS A 314 3.37 29.66 0.68
CA CYS A 314 2.91 28.42 0.06
C CYS A 314 1.52 28.57 -0.58
N LEU A 315 0.64 29.38 0.02
CA LEU A 315 -0.71 29.62 -0.51
C LEU A 315 -0.63 30.41 -1.81
N GLU A 316 0.17 31.48 -1.83
CA GLU A 316 0.42 32.28 -3.02
C GLU A 316 1.07 31.46 -4.13
N HIS A 317 2.03 30.59 -3.79
CA HIS A 317 2.67 29.67 -4.75
C HIS A 317 1.66 28.75 -5.42
N ILE A 318 0.81 28.05 -4.64
CA ILE A 318 -0.21 27.13 -5.17
C ILE A 318 -1.20 27.86 -6.08
N LEU A 319 -1.68 29.03 -5.66
CA LEU A 319 -2.72 29.76 -6.40
C LEU A 319 -2.16 30.47 -7.64
N THR A 320 -0.92 30.94 -7.58
CA THR A 320 -0.20 31.49 -8.74
C THR A 320 0.04 30.39 -9.76
N TYR A 321 0.50 29.22 -9.32
CA TYR A 321 0.65 28.05 -10.18
C TYR A 321 -0.69 27.62 -10.81
N ALA A 322 -1.81 27.77 -10.09
CA ALA A 322 -3.16 27.53 -10.62
C ALA A 322 -3.67 28.61 -11.59
N GLY A 323 -2.94 29.73 -11.76
CA GLY A 323 -3.28 30.83 -12.66
C GLY A 323 -4.35 31.79 -12.12
N TYR A 324 -4.45 31.99 -10.80
CA TYR A 324 -5.33 33.00 -10.22
C TYR A 324 -4.74 34.41 -10.32
N THR A 325 -5.61 35.43 -10.36
CA THR A 325 -5.16 36.84 -10.29
C THR A 325 -4.80 37.21 -8.85
N PRO A 326 -3.90 38.18 -8.63
CA PRO A 326 -3.55 38.64 -7.28
C PRO A 326 -4.76 39.03 -6.43
N GLU A 327 -5.81 39.62 -7.02
CA GLU A 327 -7.03 39.96 -6.27
C GLU A 327 -7.76 38.71 -5.75
N ARG A 328 -7.76 37.62 -6.51
CA ARG A 328 -8.38 36.35 -6.11
C ARG A 328 -7.56 35.61 -5.06
N ILE A 329 -6.22 35.72 -5.12
CA ILE A 329 -5.32 35.18 -4.10
C ILE A 329 -5.62 35.86 -2.76
N GLU A 330 -5.73 37.19 -2.78
CA GLU A 330 -6.05 37.99 -1.59
C GLU A 330 -7.47 37.70 -1.04
N ASP A 331 -8.46 37.50 -1.91
CA ASP A 331 -9.80 37.05 -1.49
C ASP A 331 -9.74 35.69 -0.78
N MET A 332 -8.89 34.76 -1.26
CA MET A 332 -8.73 33.43 -0.67
C MET A 332 -8.00 33.48 0.66
N ARG A 333 -6.93 34.29 0.76
CA ARG A 333 -6.19 34.56 1.99
C ARG A 333 -7.13 35.05 3.08
N LYS A 334 -8.03 36.00 2.77
CA LYS A 334 -9.08 36.47 3.69
C LYS A 334 -10.06 35.39 4.12
N LEU A 335 -10.43 34.47 3.22
CA LEU A 335 -11.34 33.37 3.55
C LEU A 335 -10.68 32.34 4.49
N ILE A 336 -9.41 32.01 4.26
CA ILE A 336 -8.62 31.11 5.12
C ILE A 336 -8.42 31.75 6.49
N GLN A 337 -8.00 33.02 6.54
CA GLN A 337 -7.84 33.77 7.78
C GLN A 337 -9.14 33.81 8.58
N LYS A 338 -10.26 34.15 7.93
CA LYS A 338 -11.58 34.15 8.57
C LYS A 338 -11.98 32.78 9.13
N TYR A 339 -11.56 31.69 8.48
CA TYR A 339 -11.86 30.33 8.94
C TYR A 339 -10.97 29.92 10.12
N ARG A 340 -9.69 30.31 10.10
CA ARG A 340 -8.73 30.10 11.17
C ARG A 340 -9.11 30.85 12.45
N ASP A 341 -9.54 32.09 12.32
CA ASP A 341 -9.93 32.96 13.43
C ASP A 341 -11.27 32.57 14.08
N LEU A 342 -11.92 31.49 13.61
CA LEU A 342 -13.12 30.98 14.22
C LEU A 342 -12.82 30.38 15.60
N PRO A 343 -13.62 30.70 16.64
CA PRO A 343 -13.50 30.06 17.95
C PRO A 343 -13.70 28.53 17.91
N ASP A 344 -14.53 28.07 16.96
CA ASP A 344 -14.78 26.65 16.70
C ASP A 344 -14.96 26.40 15.19
N MET A 345 -13.89 25.91 14.55
CA MET A 345 -13.86 25.55 13.13
C MET A 345 -14.84 24.41 12.78
N LEU A 346 -15.25 23.62 13.78
CA LEU A 346 -16.17 22.48 13.64
C LEU A 346 -17.62 22.86 13.97
N SER A 347 -17.92 24.14 14.22
CA SER A 347 -19.29 24.59 14.47
C SER A 347 -20.24 24.22 13.33
N THR A 348 -21.47 23.87 13.67
CA THR A 348 -22.56 23.57 12.71
C THR A 348 -23.42 24.79 12.37
N ASP A 349 -23.02 25.98 12.82
CA ASP A 349 -23.70 27.24 12.53
C ASP A 349 -23.75 27.53 11.02
N ALA A 350 -24.82 28.19 10.60
CA ALA A 350 -25.08 28.45 9.18
C ALA A 350 -23.97 29.29 8.52
N GLU A 351 -23.39 30.26 9.24
CA GLU A 351 -22.32 31.11 8.74
C GLU A 351 -21.02 30.32 8.53
N VAL A 352 -20.65 29.48 9.50
CA VAL A 352 -19.45 28.62 9.42
C VAL A 352 -19.62 27.55 8.34
N PHE A 353 -20.80 26.94 8.23
CA PHE A 353 -21.12 26.02 7.14
C PHE A 353 -20.98 26.68 5.76
N GLN A 354 -21.47 27.92 5.63
CA GLN A 354 -21.37 28.67 4.37
C GLN A 354 -19.91 29.02 4.04
N LEU A 355 -19.09 29.36 5.04
CA LEU A 355 -17.66 29.60 4.88
C LEU A 355 -16.93 28.34 4.40
N ARG A 356 -17.13 27.19 5.06
CA ARG A 356 -16.54 25.90 4.62
C ARG A 356 -16.98 25.52 3.21
N LYS A 357 -18.22 25.81 2.84
CA LYS A 357 -18.74 25.57 1.49
C LYS A 357 -18.02 26.44 0.45
N GLN A 358 -17.78 27.71 0.75
CA GLN A 358 -17.00 28.61 -0.11
C GLN A 358 -15.57 28.12 -0.26
N LEU A 359 -14.88 27.81 0.85
CA LEU A 359 -13.53 27.24 0.84
C LEU A 359 -13.45 25.95 0.02
N SER A 360 -14.42 25.05 0.19
CA SER A 360 -14.48 23.81 -0.58
C SER A 360 -14.60 24.05 -2.09
N GLN A 361 -15.42 25.02 -2.50
CA GLN A 361 -15.57 25.35 -3.91
C GLN A 361 -14.28 25.87 -4.51
N VAL A 362 -13.57 26.74 -3.79
CA VAL A 362 -12.30 27.29 -4.25
C VAL A 362 -11.22 26.22 -4.26
N PHE A 363 -11.13 25.39 -3.21
CA PHE A 363 -10.18 24.28 -3.13
C PHE A 363 -10.28 23.36 -4.35
N TYR A 364 -11.47 22.86 -4.69
CA TYR A 364 -11.61 21.92 -5.82
C TYR A 364 -11.44 22.60 -7.19
N ASP A 365 -11.72 23.91 -7.32
CA ASP A 365 -11.41 24.67 -8.53
C ASP A 365 -9.90 24.86 -8.70
N ALA A 366 -9.21 25.22 -7.63
CA ALA A 366 -7.75 25.30 -7.58
C ALA A 366 -7.11 23.94 -7.87
N TYR A 367 -7.60 22.87 -7.24
CA TYR A 367 -7.13 21.50 -7.46
C TYR A 367 -7.22 21.10 -8.93
N TYR A 368 -8.36 21.36 -9.58
CA TYR A 368 -8.53 21.08 -11.01
C TYR A 368 -7.51 21.87 -11.86
N LYS A 369 -7.32 23.15 -11.59
CA LYS A 369 -6.40 24.01 -12.35
C LYS A 369 -4.94 23.59 -12.16
N VAL A 370 -4.50 23.41 -10.91
CA VAL A 370 -3.16 22.90 -10.58
C VAL A 370 -2.92 21.57 -11.28
N PHE A 371 -3.84 20.61 -11.14
CA PHE A 371 -3.71 19.31 -11.80
C PHE A 371 -3.55 19.44 -13.32
N MET A 372 -4.34 20.31 -13.96
CA MET A 372 -4.25 20.52 -15.41
C MET A 372 -2.94 21.17 -15.84
N ASN A 373 -2.37 22.04 -15.01
CA ASN A 373 -1.08 22.66 -15.27
C ASN A 373 0.05 21.63 -15.10
N VAL A 374 0.03 20.83 -14.03
CA VAL A 374 1.01 19.72 -13.86
C VAL A 374 0.95 18.71 -15.00
N MET A 375 -0.22 18.46 -15.60
CA MET A 375 -0.33 17.55 -16.76
C MET A 375 0.13 18.17 -18.09
N LYS A 376 0.31 19.50 -18.15
CA LYS A 376 0.71 20.25 -19.35
C LYS A 376 2.16 20.69 -19.30
N ASP A 377 2.67 20.92 -18.11
CA ASP A 377 4.07 21.26 -17.87
C ASP A 377 4.92 20.00 -18.06
N ASP A 378 6.11 20.17 -18.66
CA ASP A 378 7.07 19.08 -18.83
C ASP A 378 7.94 18.88 -17.57
N ASP A 379 7.90 19.85 -16.64
CA ASP A 379 8.67 19.85 -15.40
C ASP A 379 7.96 19.09 -14.27
N GLU A 380 8.75 18.56 -13.33
CA GLU A 380 8.19 17.89 -12.15
C GLU A 380 7.51 18.91 -11.21
N PRO A 381 6.36 18.54 -10.61
CA PRO A 381 5.68 19.43 -9.68
C PRO A 381 6.56 19.71 -8.46
N THR A 382 6.60 20.96 -8.00
CA THR A 382 7.35 21.29 -6.79
C THR A 382 6.76 20.58 -5.56
N PRO A 383 7.56 20.35 -4.49
CA PRO A 383 7.06 19.69 -3.27
C PRO A 383 5.79 20.34 -2.70
N ILE A 384 5.69 21.68 -2.72
CA ILE A 384 4.50 22.42 -2.28
C ILE A 384 3.25 22.02 -3.10
N ILE A 385 3.39 21.86 -4.41
CA ILE A 385 2.31 21.42 -5.30
C ILE A 385 1.95 19.96 -5.02
N GLU A 386 2.93 19.10 -4.76
CA GLU A 386 2.69 17.71 -4.39
C GLU A 386 1.97 17.57 -3.04
N MET A 387 2.32 18.40 -2.05
CA MET A 387 1.64 18.47 -0.75
C MET A 387 0.16 18.82 -0.93
N PHE A 388 -0.14 19.81 -1.78
CA PHE A 388 -1.53 20.17 -2.09
C PHE A 388 -2.28 19.03 -2.77
N LEU A 389 -1.68 18.42 -3.79
CA LEU A 389 -2.34 17.40 -4.61
C LEU A 389 -2.56 16.06 -3.86
N ASN A 390 -1.63 15.67 -2.99
CA ASN A 390 -1.68 14.38 -2.30
C ASN A 390 -2.23 14.46 -0.87
N PHE A 391 -1.98 15.56 -0.14
CA PHE A 391 -2.31 15.68 1.28
C PHE A 391 -3.41 16.69 1.59
N GLY A 392 -3.78 17.55 0.64
CA GLY A 392 -4.79 18.60 0.86
C GLY A 392 -4.23 19.81 1.61
N PHE A 393 -2.91 19.97 1.62
CA PHE A 393 -2.20 21.11 2.18
C PHE A 393 -2.44 22.37 1.35
N MET A 394 -2.68 23.53 1.97
CA MET A 394 -2.74 24.81 1.25
C MET A 394 -1.94 25.93 1.90
N ASP A 395 -1.74 25.87 3.22
CA ASP A 395 -1.22 27.00 3.98
C ASP A 395 -0.52 26.46 5.24
N VAL A 396 0.70 26.94 5.51
CA VAL A 396 1.51 26.53 6.67
C VAL A 396 0.79 26.86 7.97
N GLN A 397 0.10 28.00 8.03
CA GLN A 397 -0.59 28.46 9.23
C GLN A 397 -1.84 27.63 9.58
N MET A 398 -2.35 26.85 8.63
CA MET A 398 -3.47 25.93 8.86
C MET A 398 -3.02 24.61 9.47
N VAL A 399 -1.84 24.10 9.08
CA VAL A 399 -1.35 22.77 9.48
C VAL A 399 -0.30 22.84 10.60
N GLY A 400 0.36 23.98 10.77
CA GLY A 400 1.50 24.18 11.67
C GLY A 400 2.83 23.86 10.99
N GLU A 401 3.88 24.62 11.31
CA GLU A 401 5.22 24.50 10.71
C GLU A 401 5.81 23.09 10.81
N ASP A 402 5.77 22.49 12.02
CA ASP A 402 6.27 21.13 12.25
C ASP A 402 5.61 20.11 11.31
N ASN A 403 4.28 20.17 11.18
CA ASN A 403 3.54 19.27 10.31
C ASN A 403 3.77 19.59 8.83
N ALA A 404 3.94 20.86 8.45
CA ALA A 404 4.25 21.26 7.10
C ALA A 404 5.61 20.69 6.65
N ASN A 405 6.63 20.76 7.51
CA ASN A 405 7.94 20.18 7.26
C ASN A 405 7.88 18.66 7.09
N ILE A 406 7.13 17.96 7.95
CA ILE A 406 6.95 16.50 7.79
C ILE A 406 6.22 16.18 6.48
N LEU A 407 5.19 16.95 6.11
CA LEU A 407 4.48 16.76 4.84
C LEU A 407 5.38 17.02 3.63
N TYR A 408 6.29 17.99 3.72
CA TYR A 408 7.32 18.26 2.72
C TYR A 408 8.24 17.05 2.56
N ASP A 409 8.79 16.52 3.65
CA ASP A 409 9.63 15.32 3.61
C ASP A 409 8.90 14.10 3.02
N LEU A 410 7.59 13.97 3.29
CA LEU A 410 6.78 12.88 2.76
C LEU A 410 6.57 12.95 1.24
N THR A 411 6.79 14.10 0.59
CA THR A 411 6.72 14.20 -0.87
C THR A 411 7.80 13.36 -1.54
N GLU A 412 8.99 13.28 -0.95
CA GLU A 412 10.12 12.46 -1.42
C GLU A 412 9.83 10.95 -1.39
N HIS A 413 8.77 10.53 -0.69
CA HIS A 413 8.45 9.13 -0.45
C HIS A 413 7.02 8.75 -0.87
N LEU A 414 6.35 9.52 -1.75
CA LEU A 414 4.98 9.25 -2.18
C LEU A 414 4.78 7.86 -2.81
N GLU A 415 5.83 7.23 -3.34
CA GLU A 415 5.76 5.87 -3.89
C GLU A 415 5.35 4.82 -2.86
N VAL A 416 5.59 5.04 -1.56
CA VAL A 416 5.19 4.10 -0.49
C VAL A 416 3.66 4.02 -0.34
N CYS A 417 2.95 5.02 -0.84
CA CYS A 417 1.49 5.10 -0.85
C CYS A 417 0.87 4.49 -2.11
N ASN A 418 1.68 4.02 -3.06
CA ASN A 418 1.22 3.54 -4.36
C ASN A 418 1.54 2.05 -4.60
N SER A 419 0.70 1.38 -5.40
CA SER A 419 0.91 0.03 -5.93
C SER A 419 0.12 -0.17 -7.22
N ASP A 420 0.17 -1.36 -7.83
CA ASP A 420 -0.60 -1.70 -9.05
C ASP A 420 -2.11 -1.41 -8.95
N HIS A 421 -2.67 -1.37 -7.74
CA HIS A 421 -4.11 -1.11 -7.51
C HIS A 421 -4.38 -0.19 -6.31
N ILE A 422 -3.36 0.50 -5.79
CA ILE A 422 -3.47 1.46 -4.70
C ILE A 422 -2.89 2.78 -5.19
N PHE A 423 -3.66 3.84 -5.10
CA PHE A 423 -3.34 5.14 -5.69
C PHE A 423 -3.57 6.25 -4.68
N THR A 424 -2.71 7.26 -4.65
CA THR A 424 -3.15 8.58 -4.17
C THR A 424 -4.22 9.14 -5.10
N ILE A 425 -5.02 10.11 -4.63
CA ILE A 425 -6.02 10.74 -5.51
C ILE A 425 -5.37 11.37 -6.75
N PHE A 426 -4.17 11.90 -6.61
CA PHE A 426 -3.41 12.49 -7.70
C PHE A 426 -3.06 11.44 -8.77
N GLU A 427 -2.47 10.32 -8.36
CA GLU A 427 -2.15 9.21 -9.27
C GLU A 427 -3.41 8.61 -9.89
N TRP A 428 -4.50 8.48 -9.13
CA TRP A 428 -5.78 8.02 -9.65
C TRP A 428 -6.27 8.91 -10.81
N LEU A 429 -6.24 10.23 -10.63
CA LEU A 429 -6.62 11.19 -11.66
C LEU A 429 -5.67 11.15 -12.87
N LYS A 430 -4.36 10.95 -12.66
CA LYS A 430 -3.41 10.69 -13.76
C LYS A 430 -3.80 9.46 -14.58
N THR A 431 -4.20 8.36 -13.93
CA THR A 431 -4.64 7.15 -14.67
C THR A 431 -5.88 7.40 -15.55
N ILE A 432 -6.78 8.29 -15.10
CA ILE A 432 -7.97 8.70 -15.89
C ILE A 432 -7.55 9.62 -17.03
N TYR A 433 -6.68 10.60 -16.77
CA TYR A 433 -6.15 11.50 -17.79
C TYR A 433 -5.43 10.71 -18.90
N ASN A 434 -4.63 9.71 -18.52
CA ASN A 434 -3.90 8.84 -19.45
C ASN A 434 -4.78 7.79 -20.14
N GLY A 435 -6.05 7.66 -19.76
CA GLY A 435 -6.99 6.70 -20.35
C GLY A 435 -6.75 5.25 -19.93
N GLN A 436 -6.01 5.01 -18.84
CA GLN A 436 -5.82 3.68 -18.26
C GLN A 436 -7.06 3.21 -17.50
N ASN A 437 -7.75 4.15 -16.82
CA ASN A 437 -9.01 3.91 -16.11
C ASN A 437 -10.12 4.85 -16.60
N GLU A 438 -11.37 4.38 -16.54
CA GLU A 438 -12.55 5.22 -16.81
C GLU A 438 -13.02 5.97 -15.55
N PRO A 439 -13.69 7.13 -15.66
CA PRO A 439 -14.25 7.83 -14.52
C PRO A 439 -15.29 7.00 -13.73
N SER A 440 -15.49 7.39 -12.48
CA SER A 440 -16.39 6.74 -11.52
C SER A 440 -17.83 7.04 -11.85
N LYS A 441 -18.72 6.09 -11.54
CA LYS A 441 -20.15 6.34 -11.66
C LYS A 441 -20.57 7.48 -10.73
N ASN A 442 -21.60 8.21 -11.13
CA ASN A 442 -22.16 9.27 -10.31
C ASN A 442 -23.18 8.76 -9.28
N GLU A 443 -23.74 9.67 -8.48
CA GLU A 443 -24.74 9.38 -7.45
C GLU A 443 -26.03 8.71 -7.98
N PHE A 444 -26.25 8.74 -9.31
CA PHE A 444 -27.37 8.08 -10.00
C PHE A 444 -26.98 6.74 -10.64
N ASP A 445 -25.81 6.18 -10.30
CA ASP A 445 -25.25 4.94 -10.87
C ASP A 445 -25.01 5.04 -12.40
N LEU A 446 -24.87 6.26 -12.93
CA LEU A 446 -24.53 6.49 -14.35
C LEU A 446 -23.02 6.60 -14.51
N ASP A 447 -22.48 5.85 -15.48
CA ASP A 447 -21.11 6.04 -15.95
C ASP A 447 -20.96 7.35 -16.75
N TYR A 448 -19.73 7.70 -17.12
CA TYR A 448 -19.45 8.94 -17.85
C TYR A 448 -20.24 9.05 -19.17
N THR A 449 -20.42 7.94 -19.88
CA THR A 449 -21.18 7.93 -21.15
C THR A 449 -22.67 8.14 -20.91
N GLY A 450 -23.22 7.55 -19.85
CA GLY A 450 -24.60 7.75 -19.40
C GLY A 450 -24.84 9.19 -18.94
N TYR A 451 -23.88 9.77 -18.22
CA TYR A 451 -23.92 11.18 -17.81
C TYR A 451 -23.97 12.13 -19.02
N LEU A 452 -23.11 11.91 -20.03
CA LEU A 452 -23.15 12.69 -21.27
C LEU A 452 -24.48 12.53 -22.02
N ALA A 453 -25.06 11.34 -22.04
CA ALA A 453 -26.37 11.10 -22.65
C ALA A 453 -27.50 11.84 -21.91
N GLU A 454 -27.43 11.94 -20.59
CA GLU A 454 -28.35 12.73 -19.79
C GLU A 454 -28.20 14.25 -20.04
N LEU A 455 -26.97 14.75 -20.17
CA LEU A 455 -26.72 16.14 -20.55
C LEU A 455 -27.28 16.47 -21.95
N LYS A 456 -27.20 15.52 -22.89
CA LYS A 456 -27.86 15.65 -24.20
C LYS A 456 -29.38 15.70 -24.05
N LYS A 457 -29.96 14.77 -23.27
CA LYS A 457 -31.41 14.69 -23.04
C LYS A 457 -31.97 15.95 -22.37
N THR A 458 -31.21 16.55 -21.46
CA THR A 458 -31.59 17.80 -20.75
C THR A 458 -31.30 19.06 -21.55
N GLY A 459 -30.72 18.94 -22.76
CA GLY A 459 -30.43 20.07 -23.65
C GLY A 459 -29.22 20.92 -23.24
N LYS A 460 -28.45 20.50 -22.24
CA LYS A 460 -27.23 21.21 -21.80
C LYS A 460 -26.07 21.06 -22.79
N VAL A 461 -26.07 20.00 -23.60
CA VAL A 461 -25.01 19.67 -24.55
C VAL A 461 -25.60 19.19 -25.87
N ASN A 462 -25.05 19.62 -27.01
CA ASN A 462 -25.49 19.15 -28.33
C ASN A 462 -24.77 17.84 -28.75
N GLU A 463 -25.21 17.22 -29.85
CA GLU A 463 -24.65 15.93 -30.29
C GLU A 463 -23.18 16.00 -30.75
N LYS A 464 -22.72 17.15 -31.25
CA LYS A 464 -21.31 17.35 -31.61
C LYS A 464 -20.43 17.49 -30.37
N GLN A 465 -20.85 18.32 -29.41
CA GLN A 465 -20.19 18.51 -28.12
C GLN A 465 -20.17 17.23 -27.29
N MET A 466 -21.22 16.41 -27.36
CA MET A 466 -21.24 15.10 -26.69
C MET A 466 -20.10 14.20 -27.19
N ARG A 467 -19.86 14.16 -28.50
CA ARG A 467 -18.76 13.37 -29.10
C ARG A 467 -17.39 13.94 -28.76
N GLU A 468 -17.28 15.26 -28.71
CA GLU A 468 -16.06 15.95 -28.30
C GLU A 468 -15.72 15.66 -26.84
N TYR A 469 -16.70 15.76 -25.94
CA TYR A 469 -16.50 15.50 -24.50
C TYR A 469 -16.22 14.03 -24.19
N ALA A 470 -16.82 13.10 -24.94
CA ALA A 470 -16.62 11.67 -24.72
C ALA A 470 -15.14 11.24 -24.75
N ASN A 471 -14.34 11.87 -25.61
CA ASN A 471 -12.91 11.56 -25.79
C ASN A 471 -11.98 12.60 -25.14
N ASN A 472 -12.52 13.66 -24.55
CA ASN A 472 -11.72 14.72 -23.94
C ASN A 472 -11.27 14.31 -22.52
N ARG A 473 -9.95 14.13 -22.37
CA ARG A 473 -9.30 13.73 -21.11
C ARG A 473 -9.51 14.73 -19.98
N GLU A 474 -9.43 16.03 -20.26
CA GLU A 474 -9.66 17.08 -19.27
C GLU A 474 -11.10 17.03 -18.74
N MET A 475 -12.07 16.80 -19.62
CA MET A 475 -13.48 16.69 -19.24
C MET A 475 -13.78 15.43 -18.41
N LYS A 476 -13.08 14.33 -18.65
CA LYS A 476 -13.15 13.12 -17.81
C LYS A 476 -12.62 13.37 -16.41
N VAL A 477 -11.45 14.02 -16.30
CA VAL A 477 -10.87 14.39 -14.99
C VAL A 477 -11.76 15.38 -14.25
N LYS A 478 -12.28 16.41 -14.94
CA LYS A 478 -13.21 17.38 -14.36
C LYS A 478 -14.44 16.70 -13.76
N PHE A 479 -15.00 15.75 -14.49
CA PHE A 479 -16.12 14.95 -14.01
C PHE A 479 -15.74 14.13 -12.77
N GLU A 480 -14.57 13.47 -12.77
CA GLU A 480 -14.12 12.70 -11.61
C GLU A 480 -13.94 13.56 -10.36
N ILE A 481 -13.34 14.75 -10.50
CA ILE A 481 -13.12 15.70 -9.40
C ILE A 481 -14.46 16.16 -8.80
N GLN A 482 -15.40 16.57 -9.66
CA GLN A 482 -16.71 17.09 -9.25
C GLN A 482 -17.64 16.00 -8.71
N ASN A 483 -17.38 14.73 -9.05
CA ASN A 483 -18.18 13.59 -8.66
C ASN A 483 -17.55 12.82 -7.49
N MET A 484 -16.67 11.87 -7.81
CA MET A 484 -16.15 10.90 -6.85
C MET A 484 -15.20 11.55 -5.86
N PHE A 485 -14.30 12.44 -6.31
CA PHE A 485 -13.32 13.03 -5.41
C PHE A 485 -14.00 13.91 -4.36
N THR A 486 -14.83 14.89 -4.77
CA THR A 486 -15.51 15.79 -3.83
C THR A 486 -16.33 15.04 -2.78
N SER A 487 -17.15 14.07 -3.21
CA SER A 487 -18.01 13.31 -2.31
C SER A 487 -17.23 12.28 -1.49
N GLY A 488 -16.25 11.62 -2.09
CA GLY A 488 -15.37 10.63 -1.46
C GLY A 488 -14.56 11.26 -0.33
N ASN A 489 -13.86 12.36 -0.62
CA ASN A 489 -13.03 13.09 0.34
C ASN A 489 -13.85 13.48 1.60
N ARG A 490 -15.06 14.00 1.37
CA ARG A 490 -16.00 14.38 2.43
C ARG A 490 -16.46 13.21 3.29
N VAL A 491 -16.69 12.04 2.70
CA VAL A 491 -17.17 10.85 3.42
C VAL A 491 -16.05 10.17 4.20
N THR A 492 -14.85 10.07 3.62
CA THR A 492 -13.68 9.43 4.26
C THR A 492 -13.19 10.20 5.48
N TYR A 493 -13.33 11.52 5.47
CA TYR A 493 -13.09 12.37 6.65
C TYR A 493 -13.93 11.92 7.86
N GLY A 494 -15.16 11.45 7.62
CA GLY A 494 -16.04 10.84 8.60
C GLY A 494 -17.01 11.81 9.30
N ARG A 495 -16.67 13.11 9.38
CA ARG A 495 -17.55 14.19 9.89
C ARG A 495 -18.11 15.04 8.75
N VAL A 496 -19.07 14.47 8.02
CA VAL A 496 -19.64 15.04 6.79
C VAL A 496 -20.21 16.46 6.95
N SER A 497 -20.72 16.84 8.12
CA SER A 497 -21.31 18.16 8.38
C SER A 497 -20.29 19.27 8.61
N THR A 498 -19.09 18.92 9.09
CA THR A 498 -18.04 19.85 9.50
C THR A 498 -16.81 19.78 8.58
N PHE A 499 -16.91 19.03 7.49
CA PHE A 499 -15.82 18.78 6.55
C PHE A 499 -15.29 20.07 5.91
N CYS A 500 -13.97 20.19 5.88
CA CYS A 500 -13.20 21.11 5.07
C CYS A 500 -12.15 20.27 4.31
N PRO A 501 -11.91 20.52 3.01
CA PRO A 501 -10.89 19.77 2.25
C PRO A 501 -9.46 20.26 2.51
N ILE A 502 -9.29 21.43 3.11
CA ILE A 502 -7.97 21.96 3.52
C ILE A 502 -7.57 21.24 4.80
N LEU A 503 -6.40 20.60 4.79
CA LEU A 503 -5.83 19.92 5.94
C LEU A 503 -5.51 20.92 7.05
N GLY A 504 -6.03 20.67 8.26
CA GLY A 504 -5.71 21.48 9.44
C GLY A 504 -4.96 20.69 10.51
N GLU A 505 -4.26 21.40 11.38
CA GLU A 505 -3.55 20.83 12.53
C GLU A 505 -4.48 19.98 13.40
N ASN A 506 -5.71 20.44 13.62
CA ASN A 506 -6.74 19.73 14.39
C ASN A 506 -7.15 18.37 13.81
N ASP A 507 -6.87 18.11 12.53
CA ASP A 507 -7.15 16.82 11.89
C ASP A 507 -6.03 15.79 12.18
N LEU A 508 -4.83 16.26 12.51
CA LEU A 508 -3.63 15.46 12.77
C LEU A 508 -3.49 15.16 14.27
N ILE A 509 -4.34 14.26 14.77
CA ILE A 509 -4.39 13.91 16.21
C ILE A 509 -3.18 13.10 16.73
N ASN A 510 -2.24 12.76 15.85
CA ASN A 510 -1.00 12.03 16.14
C ASN A 510 0.07 12.45 15.11
N SER A 511 1.32 12.04 15.31
CA SER A 511 2.40 12.33 14.34
C SER A 511 2.05 11.85 12.94
N VAL A 512 2.28 12.69 11.93
CA VAL A 512 1.90 12.47 10.52
C VAL A 512 2.38 11.09 10.02
N ASP A 513 3.63 10.71 10.30
CA ASP A 513 4.22 9.42 9.88
C ASP A 513 3.44 8.19 10.38
N LYS A 514 2.90 8.26 11.60
CA LYS A 514 2.12 7.16 12.18
C LYS A 514 0.76 7.06 11.54
N MET A 515 0.17 8.21 11.21
CA MET A 515 -1.15 8.29 10.58
C MET A 515 -1.10 7.93 9.09
N LEU A 516 0.06 8.06 8.44
CA LEU A 516 0.21 7.79 7.01
C LEU A 516 -0.22 6.36 6.65
N VAL A 517 -1.09 6.27 5.66
CA VAL A 517 -1.61 5.03 5.10
C VAL A 517 -0.77 4.62 3.90
N THR A 518 0.16 3.70 4.12
CA THR A 518 0.99 3.15 3.05
C THR A 518 0.28 2.02 2.29
N ALA A 519 0.72 1.76 1.06
CA ALA A 519 0.22 0.65 0.25
C ALA A 519 0.40 -0.70 0.97
N GLN A 520 1.50 -0.88 1.70
CA GLN A 520 1.76 -2.08 2.49
C GLN A 520 0.73 -2.28 3.61
N LYS A 521 0.41 -1.22 4.38
CA LYS A 521 -0.61 -1.29 5.47
C LYS A 521 -1.98 -1.69 4.92
N ILE A 522 -2.38 -1.13 3.77
CA ILE A 522 -3.65 -1.45 3.10
C ILE A 522 -3.68 -2.90 2.60
N GLU A 523 -2.59 -3.36 1.98
CA GLU A 523 -2.46 -4.75 1.51
C GLU A 523 -2.54 -5.75 2.66
N ASP A 524 -1.87 -5.48 3.77
CA ASP A 524 -1.92 -6.33 4.95
C ASP A 524 -3.34 -6.40 5.52
N ALA A 525 -4.03 -5.27 5.63
CA ALA A 525 -5.44 -5.22 6.06
C ALA A 525 -6.35 -6.02 5.12
N MET A 526 -6.19 -5.87 3.80
CA MET A 526 -6.98 -6.60 2.81
C MET A 526 -6.68 -8.12 2.85
N ASN A 527 -5.41 -8.48 2.99
CA ASN A 527 -4.97 -9.88 3.06
C ASN A 527 -5.44 -10.58 4.33
N LYS A 528 -5.56 -9.88 5.46
CA LYS A 528 -6.18 -10.43 6.68
C LYS A 528 -7.64 -10.82 6.42
N VAL A 529 -8.41 -10.03 5.66
CA VAL A 529 -9.78 -10.40 5.28
C VAL A 529 -9.79 -11.61 4.35
N ARG A 530 -8.92 -11.65 3.33
CA ARG A 530 -8.80 -12.77 2.37
C ARG A 530 -8.38 -14.08 3.03
N LYS A 531 -7.58 -14.03 4.10
CA LYS A 531 -7.21 -15.21 4.89
C LYS A 531 -8.41 -15.84 5.61
N VAL A 532 -9.42 -15.03 5.92
CA VAL A 532 -10.64 -15.50 6.56
C VAL A 532 -11.71 -15.83 5.53
N ASP A 533 -12.17 -14.86 4.74
CA ASP A 533 -13.09 -15.06 3.60
C ASP A 533 -12.28 -15.04 2.29
N PHE A 534 -11.78 -16.20 1.89
CA PHE A 534 -11.00 -16.34 0.67
C PHE A 534 -11.81 -16.05 -0.59
N SER A 535 -13.15 -16.11 -0.51
CA SER A 535 -14.04 -16.00 -1.65
C SER A 535 -14.46 -14.57 -1.97
N VAL A 536 -14.08 -13.61 -1.12
CA VAL A 536 -14.61 -12.24 -1.12
C VAL A 536 -14.45 -11.51 -2.45
N PHE A 537 -13.27 -11.64 -3.09
CA PHE A 537 -12.91 -10.99 -4.36
C PHE A 537 -13.02 -11.91 -5.59
N TYR A 538 -13.52 -13.13 -5.42
CA TYR A 538 -13.72 -14.06 -6.53
C TYR A 538 -15.07 -13.87 -7.19
N ARG A 539 -15.08 -13.96 -8.52
CA ARG A 539 -16.29 -13.79 -9.33
C ARG A 539 -16.32 -14.74 -10.51
N GLY A 540 -17.53 -15.17 -10.86
CA GLY A 540 -17.79 -16.00 -12.02
C GLY A 540 -17.55 -15.22 -13.32
N VAL A 541 -16.59 -15.68 -14.11
CA VAL A 541 -16.26 -15.21 -15.46
C VAL A 541 -16.50 -16.34 -16.44
N VAL A 542 -16.98 -16.01 -17.62
CA VAL A 542 -17.22 -17.01 -18.67
C VAL A 542 -15.92 -17.29 -19.40
N PHE A 543 -15.48 -18.55 -19.33
CA PHE A 543 -14.47 -19.14 -20.18
C PHE A 543 -15.14 -19.84 -21.37
N SER A 544 -14.60 -19.63 -22.57
CA SER A 544 -15.10 -20.22 -23.82
C SER A 544 -13.93 -20.55 -24.73
N ASP A 545 -13.89 -21.81 -25.16
CA ASP A 545 -13.01 -22.35 -26.20
C ASP A 545 -13.81 -23.40 -27.00
N PRO A 546 -14.70 -22.95 -27.91
CA PRO A 546 -15.61 -23.83 -28.64
C PRO A 546 -14.88 -24.88 -29.49
N ASP A 547 -13.73 -24.53 -30.06
CA ASP A 547 -12.92 -25.40 -30.91
C ASP A 547 -12.43 -26.66 -30.18
N LYS A 548 -12.34 -26.59 -28.85
CA LYS A 548 -11.90 -27.68 -27.97
C LYS A 548 -13.00 -28.16 -27.03
N GLY A 549 -14.26 -27.85 -27.35
CA GLY A 549 -15.45 -28.40 -26.72
C GLY A 549 -15.96 -27.67 -25.47
N ILE A 550 -15.41 -26.50 -25.10
CA ILE A 550 -15.96 -25.65 -24.03
C ILE A 550 -16.70 -24.46 -24.66
N ASN A 551 -18.01 -24.56 -24.79
CA ASN A 551 -18.81 -23.44 -25.29
C ASN A 551 -18.92 -22.31 -24.26
N ARG A 552 -19.18 -22.67 -23.00
CA ARG A 552 -19.38 -21.72 -21.91
C ARG A 552 -19.19 -22.45 -20.58
N GLU A 553 -18.09 -22.15 -19.90
CA GLU A 553 -17.81 -22.62 -18.54
C GLU A 553 -17.65 -21.41 -17.62
N GLU A 554 -18.28 -21.42 -16.46
CA GLU A 554 -18.10 -20.36 -15.47
C GLU A 554 -16.93 -20.71 -14.56
N ILE A 555 -15.91 -19.85 -14.57
CA ILE A 555 -14.69 -19.97 -13.78
C ILE A 555 -14.59 -18.83 -12.76
N MET A 556 -14.04 -19.11 -11.58
CA MET A 556 -13.88 -18.13 -10.52
C MET A 556 -12.56 -17.40 -10.68
N LYS A 557 -12.63 -16.12 -11.02
CA LYS A 557 -11.46 -15.23 -11.16
C LYS A 557 -11.41 -14.27 -9.98
N GLU A 558 -10.26 -14.18 -9.34
CA GLU A 558 -10.02 -13.17 -8.31
C GLU A 558 -9.78 -11.82 -8.97
N VAL A 559 -10.44 -10.78 -8.48
CA VAL A 559 -10.12 -9.42 -8.88
C VAL A 559 -10.23 -8.46 -7.71
N LEU A 560 -9.10 -7.81 -7.42
CA LEU A 560 -8.94 -6.90 -6.31
C LEU A 560 -9.59 -5.53 -6.62
N PRO A 561 -10.04 -4.80 -5.59
CA PRO A 561 -10.51 -3.43 -5.74
C PRO A 561 -9.35 -2.49 -6.05
N ASN A 562 -9.60 -1.41 -6.80
CA ASN A 562 -8.72 -0.26 -6.83
C ASN A 562 -8.98 0.58 -5.56
N ILE A 563 -7.94 0.89 -4.81
CA ILE A 563 -8.01 1.65 -3.56
C ILE A 563 -7.43 3.04 -3.80
N ILE A 564 -8.20 4.07 -3.46
CA ILE A 564 -7.87 5.48 -3.71
C ILE A 564 -7.74 6.17 -2.35
N LEU A 565 -6.56 6.73 -2.09
CA LEU A 565 -6.26 7.49 -0.89
C LEU A 565 -6.67 8.95 -1.09
N MET A 566 -7.66 9.38 -0.30
CA MET A 566 -8.20 10.73 -0.29
C MET A 566 -7.30 11.66 0.53
N PRO A 567 -7.09 12.91 0.09
CA PRO A 567 -6.20 13.89 0.70
C PRO A 567 -6.86 14.50 1.95
N ASN A 568 -7.01 13.69 2.99
CA ASN A 568 -7.53 14.11 4.29
C ASN A 568 -7.00 13.20 5.40
N ALA A 569 -7.08 13.71 6.63
CA ALA A 569 -6.99 12.91 7.84
C ALA A 569 -8.39 12.49 8.31
N GLY A 570 -8.72 11.23 8.09
CA GLY A 570 -10.09 10.72 8.18
C GLY A 570 -10.24 9.54 9.13
N THR A 571 -11.50 9.14 9.33
CA THR A 571 -11.88 8.07 10.26
C THR A 571 -12.73 6.98 9.61
N ARG A 572 -13.05 7.13 8.33
CA ARG A 572 -13.95 6.22 7.61
C ARG A 572 -13.39 5.85 6.24
N ALA A 573 -13.71 4.63 5.83
CA ALA A 573 -13.49 4.16 4.46
C ALA A 573 -14.84 3.95 3.78
N MET A 574 -14.84 4.02 2.46
CA MET A 574 -16.03 3.92 1.64
C MET A 574 -15.79 3.00 0.45
N MET A 575 -16.76 2.15 0.14
CA MET A 575 -16.85 1.47 -1.14
C MET A 575 -17.72 2.33 -2.05
N TRP A 576 -17.12 2.94 -3.08
CA TRP A 576 -17.82 3.84 -4.00
C TRP A 576 -18.66 3.07 -5.02
N GLN A 577 -18.06 2.05 -5.64
CA GLN A 577 -18.73 1.20 -6.61
C GLN A 577 -18.16 -0.22 -6.63
N GLU A 578 -19.03 -1.19 -6.88
CA GLU A 578 -18.72 -2.62 -6.89
C GLU A 578 -18.06 -3.12 -8.18
N THR A 579 -18.25 -2.38 -9.28
CA THR A 579 -17.68 -2.64 -10.61
C THR A 579 -17.44 -1.33 -11.34
N ALA A 580 -16.39 -1.26 -12.16
CA ALA A 580 -16.10 -0.09 -12.99
C ALA A 580 -17.01 0.04 -14.24
N GLY A 581 -17.75 -1.01 -14.61
CA GLY A 581 -18.65 -0.96 -15.76
C GLY A 581 -19.75 -2.02 -15.74
N VAL A 582 -20.32 -2.30 -16.91
CA VAL A 582 -21.36 -3.34 -17.08
C VAL A 582 -20.77 -4.74 -16.88
N ARG A 583 -19.50 -4.91 -17.25
CA ARG A 583 -18.79 -6.17 -17.10
C ARG A 583 -18.58 -6.48 -15.61
N ARG A 584 -18.84 -7.73 -15.24
CA ARG A 584 -18.71 -8.20 -13.85
C ARG A 584 -17.26 -8.35 -13.42
N ASP A 585 -16.31 -8.42 -14.36
CA ASP A 585 -14.89 -8.72 -14.15
C ASP A 585 -13.99 -7.47 -14.00
N THR A 586 -14.58 -6.27 -13.81
CA THR A 586 -13.84 -5.02 -13.58
C THR A 586 -13.64 -4.70 -12.09
N PRO A 587 -12.51 -4.11 -11.65
CA PRO A 587 -12.25 -3.75 -10.25
C PRO A 587 -13.35 -2.89 -9.61
N ALA A 588 -13.55 -3.06 -8.30
CA ALA A 588 -14.33 -2.14 -7.47
C ALA A 588 -13.50 -0.89 -7.13
N ARG A 589 -14.12 0.14 -6.53
CA ARG A 589 -13.41 1.34 -6.04
C ARG A 589 -13.63 1.55 -4.56
N TYR A 590 -12.54 1.46 -3.81
CA TYR A 590 -12.51 1.74 -2.39
C TYR A 590 -11.81 3.08 -2.17
N MET A 591 -12.25 3.81 -1.16
CA MET A 591 -11.71 5.11 -0.79
C MET A 591 -11.34 5.06 0.68
N PHE A 592 -10.09 5.42 0.97
CA PHE A 592 -9.53 5.51 2.31
C PHE A 592 -8.92 6.90 2.47
N PRO A 593 -8.86 7.46 3.69
CA PRO A 593 -8.07 8.66 3.92
C PRO A 593 -6.58 8.33 3.83
N ILE A 594 -5.75 9.28 3.37
CA ILE A 594 -4.29 9.11 3.33
C ILE A 594 -3.69 9.16 4.74
N PHE A 595 -4.36 9.83 5.68
CA PHE A 595 -4.02 9.84 7.10
C PHE A 595 -5.16 9.28 7.95
N THR A 596 -4.88 8.38 8.87
CA THR A 596 -5.88 7.87 9.82
C THR A 596 -5.25 7.49 11.15
N ALA A 597 -5.95 7.79 12.24
CA ALA A 597 -5.64 7.24 13.56
C ALA A 597 -6.53 6.04 13.91
N VAL A 598 -7.48 5.69 13.03
CA VAL A 598 -8.38 4.54 13.20
C VAL A 598 -7.69 3.28 12.67
N ASP A 599 -7.96 2.16 13.33
CA ASP A 599 -7.47 0.85 12.91
C ASP A 599 -7.89 0.51 11.46
N LEU A 600 -6.90 0.29 10.60
CA LEU A 600 -7.10 0.02 9.18
C LEU A 600 -7.76 -1.34 8.93
N ASP A 601 -7.50 -2.35 9.76
CA ASP A 601 -8.13 -3.66 9.62
C ASP A 601 -9.65 -3.54 9.80
N ASP A 602 -10.09 -2.78 10.79
CA ASP A 602 -11.48 -2.51 11.08
C ASP A 602 -12.18 -1.77 9.92
N MET A 603 -11.53 -0.74 9.37
CA MET A 603 -12.01 0.00 8.20
C MET A 603 -12.12 -0.90 6.96
N MET A 604 -11.12 -1.76 6.75
CA MET A 604 -11.07 -2.71 5.63
C MET A 604 -12.17 -3.77 5.72
N VAL A 605 -12.38 -4.36 6.90
CA VAL A 605 -13.46 -5.34 7.12
C VAL A 605 -14.83 -4.70 6.89
N GLU A 606 -15.04 -3.47 7.37
CA GLU A 606 -16.31 -2.76 7.17
C GLU A 606 -16.60 -2.49 5.69
N THR A 607 -15.60 -1.96 4.98
CA THR A 607 -15.70 -1.62 3.55
C THR A 607 -15.92 -2.86 2.71
N THR A 608 -15.21 -3.94 3.04
CA THR A 608 -15.34 -5.23 2.36
C THR A 608 -16.69 -5.89 2.64
N GLY A 609 -17.26 -5.74 3.85
CA GLY A 609 -18.62 -6.19 4.13
C GLY A 609 -19.66 -5.47 3.26
N ARG A 610 -19.51 -4.16 3.04
CA ARG A 610 -20.39 -3.40 2.12
C ARG A 610 -20.23 -3.89 0.69
N TYR A 611 -18.99 -4.09 0.24
CA TYR A 611 -18.70 -4.65 -1.08
C TYR A 611 -19.37 -6.00 -1.28
N ARG A 612 -19.25 -6.93 -0.31
CA ARG A 612 -19.80 -8.28 -0.40
C ARG A 612 -21.31 -8.28 -0.62
N TRP A 613 -22.02 -7.34 0.02
CA TRP A 613 -23.44 -7.13 -0.18
C TRP A 613 -23.75 -6.59 -1.59
N GLU A 614 -23.09 -5.51 -2.00
CA GLU A 614 -23.41 -4.82 -3.27
C GLU A 614 -23.00 -5.62 -4.50
N ILE A 615 -21.87 -6.33 -4.46
CA ILE A 615 -21.46 -7.21 -5.57
C ILE A 615 -22.45 -8.37 -5.76
N CYS A 616 -23.00 -8.90 -4.66
CA CYS A 616 -24.05 -9.93 -4.74
C CYS A 616 -25.31 -9.36 -5.42
N ARG A 617 -25.76 -8.15 -5.01
CA ARG A 617 -26.90 -7.47 -5.66
C ARG A 617 -26.65 -7.26 -7.15
N LYS A 618 -25.45 -6.83 -7.52
CA LYS A 618 -25.05 -6.61 -8.93
C LYS A 618 -25.09 -7.90 -9.74
N ILE A 619 -24.60 -9.01 -9.19
CA ILE A 619 -24.58 -10.31 -9.87
C ILE A 619 -26.00 -10.85 -10.09
N GLN A 620 -26.88 -10.73 -9.08
CA GLN A 620 -28.25 -11.23 -9.13
C GLN A 620 -29.20 -10.32 -9.94
N GLY A 621 -28.86 -9.03 -10.11
CA GLY A 621 -29.66 -8.09 -10.87
C GLY A 621 -31.05 -7.94 -10.26
N VAL A 622 -32.11 -8.14 -11.06
CA VAL A 622 -33.50 -7.99 -10.60
C VAL A 622 -33.92 -9.02 -9.54
N HIS A 623 -33.21 -10.16 -9.46
CA HIS A 623 -33.51 -11.26 -8.53
C HIS A 623 -32.77 -11.14 -7.19
N TRP A 624 -32.11 -10.01 -6.90
CA TRP A 624 -31.28 -9.84 -5.70
C TRP A 624 -32.02 -10.03 -4.37
N ASN A 625 -33.34 -9.87 -4.35
CA ASN A 625 -34.20 -10.06 -3.18
C ASN A 625 -35.29 -11.13 -3.43
N ASP A 626 -35.08 -12.04 -4.39
CA ASP A 626 -36.02 -13.12 -4.69
C ASP A 626 -35.57 -14.41 -4.01
N ILE A 627 -36.30 -14.85 -2.98
CA ILE A 627 -35.96 -16.06 -2.22
C ILE A 627 -36.05 -17.35 -3.06
N ARG A 628 -36.72 -17.31 -4.22
CA ARG A 628 -36.74 -18.43 -5.19
C ARG A 628 -35.36 -18.64 -5.81
N ASP A 629 -34.62 -17.56 -5.99
CA ASP A 629 -33.25 -17.52 -6.48
C ASP A 629 -32.29 -17.26 -5.30
N LYS A 630 -31.98 -18.35 -4.58
CA LYS A 630 -31.16 -18.31 -3.37
C LYS A 630 -29.83 -17.60 -3.61
N SER A 631 -29.61 -16.55 -2.83
CA SER A 631 -28.39 -15.76 -2.81
C SER A 631 -28.18 -15.16 -1.43
N LEU A 632 -26.96 -14.66 -1.16
CA LEU A 632 -26.63 -14.00 0.11
C LEU A 632 -27.66 -12.94 0.48
N THR A 633 -27.99 -12.07 -0.47
CA THR A 633 -28.89 -10.93 -0.22
C THR A 633 -30.33 -11.38 -0.08
N ALA A 634 -30.80 -12.30 -0.91
CA ALA A 634 -32.18 -12.79 -0.83
C ALA A 634 -32.46 -13.53 0.49
N GLU A 635 -31.57 -14.44 0.89
CA GLU A 635 -31.74 -15.19 2.15
C GLU A 635 -31.56 -14.30 3.38
N TYR A 636 -30.62 -13.35 3.35
CA TYR A 636 -30.42 -12.44 4.47
C TYR A 636 -31.57 -11.43 4.61
N CYS A 637 -32.11 -10.92 3.49
CA CYS A 637 -33.30 -10.07 3.52
C CYS A 637 -34.52 -10.83 4.06
N ASP A 638 -34.78 -12.07 3.60
CA ASP A 638 -35.87 -12.90 4.10
C ASP A 638 -35.74 -13.16 5.62
N TYR A 639 -34.53 -13.52 6.05
CA TYR A 639 -34.18 -13.69 7.47
C TYR A 639 -34.50 -12.46 8.30
N ILE A 640 -34.04 -11.27 7.89
CA ILE A 640 -34.28 -10.02 8.61
C ILE A 640 -35.74 -9.58 8.54
N GLN A 641 -36.45 -9.83 7.44
CA GLN A 641 -37.85 -9.43 7.27
C GLN A 641 -38.79 -10.29 8.13
N PHE A 642 -38.55 -11.60 8.21
CA PHE A 642 -39.43 -12.55 8.88
C PHE A 642 -38.92 -13.03 10.25
N TYR A 643 -37.88 -12.39 10.80
CA TYR A 643 -37.25 -12.78 12.06
C TYR A 643 -38.22 -12.96 13.24
N LYS A 644 -39.31 -12.17 13.31
CA LYS A 644 -40.32 -12.29 14.38
C LYS A 644 -41.03 -13.64 14.38
N LYS A 645 -41.32 -14.18 13.18
CA LYS A 645 -42.03 -15.45 12.97
C LYS A 645 -41.11 -16.66 12.91
N ASN A 646 -39.79 -16.44 12.83
CA ASN A 646 -38.82 -17.53 12.74
C ASN A 646 -38.73 -18.29 14.08
N HIS A 647 -38.92 -19.61 14.03
CA HIS A 647 -38.89 -20.50 15.19
C HIS A 647 -37.46 -20.91 15.59
N ASP A 648 -36.48 -20.78 14.70
CA ASP A 648 -35.06 -21.03 14.97
C ASP A 648 -34.38 -19.91 15.78
N LEU A 649 -35.08 -18.79 16.04
CA LEU A 649 -34.55 -17.65 16.79
C LEU A 649 -35.11 -17.61 18.22
N SER A 650 -34.22 -17.46 19.20
CA SER A 650 -34.59 -17.19 20.59
C SER A 650 -35.21 -15.80 20.76
N ILE A 651 -35.92 -15.58 21.87
CA ILE A 651 -36.51 -14.27 22.21
C ILE A 651 -35.42 -13.19 22.28
N GLU A 652 -34.28 -13.51 22.91
CA GLU A 652 -33.13 -12.62 23.00
C GLU A 652 -32.54 -12.29 21.62
N ALA A 653 -32.42 -13.29 20.73
CA ALA A 653 -31.93 -13.07 19.36
C ALA A 653 -32.87 -12.13 18.58
N LYS A 654 -34.18 -12.27 18.74
CA LYS A 654 -35.17 -11.38 18.12
C LYS A 654 -35.04 -9.93 18.61
N GLU A 655 -34.83 -9.70 19.90
CA GLU A 655 -34.59 -8.35 20.43
C GLU A 655 -33.23 -7.77 19.97
N LYS A 656 -32.18 -8.60 19.84
CA LYS A 656 -30.90 -8.17 19.25
C LYS A 656 -31.05 -7.74 17.79
N ILE A 657 -31.81 -8.48 16.97
CA ILE A 657 -32.09 -8.11 15.57
C ILE A 657 -32.88 -6.80 15.50
N LYS A 658 -33.90 -6.64 16.33
CA LYS A 658 -34.67 -5.39 16.43
C LYS A 658 -33.77 -4.20 16.77
N SER A 659 -32.85 -4.39 17.72
CA SER A 659 -31.87 -3.37 18.12
C SER A 659 -30.85 -3.06 17.01
N ALA A 660 -30.43 -4.09 16.26
CA ALA A 660 -29.55 -3.92 15.12
C ALA A 660 -30.24 -3.15 13.97
N LEU A 661 -31.51 -3.45 13.68
CA LEU A 661 -32.31 -2.71 12.70
C LEU A 661 -32.48 -1.23 13.07
N LEU A 662 -32.75 -0.93 14.34
CA LEU A 662 -32.83 0.46 14.82
C LEU A 662 -31.50 1.20 14.62
N ARG A 663 -30.37 0.59 15.02
CA ARG A 663 -29.03 1.17 14.81
C ARG A 663 -28.68 1.34 13.33
N GLY A 664 -29.07 0.38 12.50
CA GLY A 664 -28.88 0.41 11.05
C GLY A 664 -29.89 1.29 10.31
N LYS A 665 -30.76 2.05 11.00
CA LYS A 665 -31.82 2.88 10.40
C LYS A 665 -32.70 2.09 9.41
N ASN A 666 -33.01 0.84 9.75
CA ASN A 666 -33.73 -0.14 8.92
C ASN A 666 -33.03 -0.51 7.58
N ASN A 667 -31.75 -0.20 7.41
CA ASN A 667 -30.96 -0.65 6.27
C ASN A 667 -30.39 -2.05 6.53
N TYR A 668 -30.88 -3.05 5.80
CA TYR A 668 -30.47 -4.44 5.97
C TYR A 668 -28.99 -4.67 5.65
N ARG A 669 -28.42 -3.88 4.72
CA ARG A 669 -26.99 -3.90 4.42
C ARG A 669 -26.16 -3.55 5.65
N GLU A 670 -26.52 -2.49 6.37
CA GLU A 670 -25.74 -2.08 7.54
C GLU A 670 -25.85 -3.08 8.69
N VAL A 671 -26.97 -3.81 8.80
CA VAL A 671 -27.08 -4.95 9.73
C VAL A 671 -26.17 -6.09 9.30
N PHE A 672 -26.19 -6.46 8.01
CA PHE A 672 -25.30 -7.47 7.44
C PHE A 672 -23.82 -7.12 7.65
N VAL A 673 -23.41 -5.87 7.44
CA VAL A 673 -22.02 -5.43 7.61
C VAL A 673 -21.56 -5.65 9.05
N LYS A 674 -22.42 -5.43 10.06
CA LYS A 674 -22.09 -5.70 11.47
C LYS A 674 -22.00 -7.19 11.76
N ASP A 675 -22.86 -8.02 11.16
CA ASP A 675 -22.74 -9.47 11.26
C ASP A 675 -21.47 -9.99 10.56
N TYR A 676 -21.10 -9.44 9.40
CA TYR A 676 -19.87 -9.75 8.68
C TYR A 676 -18.62 -9.31 9.46
N GLN A 677 -18.63 -8.16 10.11
CA GLN A 677 -17.56 -7.76 11.03
C GLN A 677 -17.39 -8.78 12.16
N ASN A 678 -18.49 -9.25 12.75
CA ASN A 678 -18.43 -10.29 13.78
C ASN A 678 -17.94 -11.65 13.22
N TRP A 679 -18.33 -11.98 11.98
CA TRP A 679 -17.89 -13.16 11.25
C TRP A 679 -16.37 -13.19 11.09
N ILE A 680 -15.80 -12.10 10.60
CA ILE A 680 -14.36 -12.01 10.33
C ILE A 680 -13.54 -11.88 11.60
N LYS A 681 -13.99 -11.13 12.62
CA LYS A 681 -13.17 -10.85 13.82
C LYS A 681 -13.30 -11.88 14.93
N TYR A 682 -14.48 -12.46 15.11
CA TYR A 682 -14.81 -13.27 16.28
C TYR A 682 -15.13 -14.72 15.92
N GLU A 683 -16.04 -14.96 14.97
CA GLU A 683 -16.45 -16.33 14.62
C GLU A 683 -15.28 -17.13 14.01
N SER A 684 -14.44 -16.48 13.20
CA SER A 684 -13.20 -17.06 12.66
C SER A 684 -12.20 -17.52 13.71
N LYS A 685 -12.26 -16.95 14.93
CA LYS A 685 -11.38 -17.26 16.07
C LYS A 685 -12.08 -18.15 17.11
N GLY A 686 -13.24 -18.71 16.80
CA GLY A 686 -14.03 -19.55 17.72
C GLY A 686 -14.82 -18.78 18.78
N SER A 687 -14.98 -17.46 18.64
CA SER A 687 -15.84 -16.63 19.50
C SER A 687 -17.21 -16.41 18.86
N PHE A 688 -18.19 -17.21 19.28
CA PHE A 688 -19.50 -17.28 18.62
C PHE A 688 -20.43 -16.13 19.06
N ARG A 689 -20.65 -15.14 18.19
CA ARG A 689 -21.47 -13.94 18.47
C ARG A 689 -22.75 -13.87 17.65
N LEU A 690 -22.81 -14.58 16.53
CA LEU A 690 -23.93 -14.64 15.61
C LEU A 690 -24.97 -15.66 16.08
N ASN A 691 -26.21 -15.47 15.63
CA ASN A 691 -27.24 -16.49 15.84
C ASN A 691 -27.14 -17.59 14.77
N LYS A 692 -27.90 -18.67 14.97
CA LYS A 692 -27.88 -19.84 14.08
C LYS A 692 -28.18 -19.46 12.61
N VAL A 693 -29.19 -18.62 12.36
CA VAL A 693 -29.65 -18.31 11.00
C VAL A 693 -28.63 -17.46 10.26
N SER A 694 -28.13 -16.37 10.86
CA SER A 694 -27.11 -15.54 10.22
C SER A 694 -25.80 -16.29 9.99
N ARG A 695 -25.41 -17.18 10.91
CA ARG A 695 -24.27 -18.09 10.74
C ARG A 695 -24.43 -19.02 9.54
N GLU A 696 -25.58 -19.67 9.38
CA GLU A 696 -25.82 -20.59 8.26
C GLU A 696 -25.75 -19.87 6.90
N ILE A 697 -26.26 -18.64 6.82
CA ILE A 697 -26.15 -17.80 5.62
C ILE A 697 -24.69 -17.47 5.32
N LEU A 698 -23.93 -17.00 6.31
CA LEU A 698 -22.51 -16.65 6.13
C LEU A 698 -21.63 -17.86 5.80
N VAL A 699 -21.87 -19.03 6.38
CA VAL A 699 -21.19 -20.28 6.00
C VAL A 699 -21.39 -20.59 4.51
N THR A 700 -22.60 -20.35 3.99
CA THR A 700 -22.96 -20.69 2.61
C THR A 700 -22.32 -19.73 1.60
N TYR A 701 -22.29 -18.43 1.92
CA TYR A 701 -21.96 -17.38 0.96
C TYR A 701 -20.65 -16.63 1.25
N CYS A 702 -20.11 -16.73 2.46
CA CYS A 702 -18.82 -16.16 2.88
C CYS A 702 -18.00 -17.23 3.63
N PRO A 703 -17.75 -18.39 3.01
CA PRO A 703 -17.12 -19.52 3.68
C PRO A 703 -15.72 -19.16 4.17
N PHE A 704 -15.36 -19.71 5.33
CA PHE A 704 -13.99 -19.55 5.82
C PHE A 704 -12.99 -20.33 4.97
N ALA A 705 -11.74 -19.87 4.94
CA ALA A 705 -10.64 -20.65 4.39
C ALA A 705 -10.53 -22.02 5.07
N LYS A 706 -10.07 -23.03 4.31
CA LYS A 706 -9.94 -24.42 4.77
C LYS A 706 -9.34 -24.59 6.16
N GLU A 707 -8.25 -23.87 6.45
CA GLU A 707 -7.55 -23.94 7.74
C GLU A 707 -8.49 -23.64 8.92
N ILE A 708 -9.21 -22.51 8.86
CA ILE A 708 -10.18 -22.10 9.89
C ILE A 708 -11.35 -23.09 9.94
N ARG A 709 -11.80 -23.61 8.79
CA ARG A 709 -12.90 -24.58 8.74
C ARG A 709 -12.54 -25.88 9.47
N GLU A 710 -11.33 -26.40 9.26
CA GLU A 710 -10.87 -27.63 9.91
C GLU A 710 -10.72 -27.45 11.43
N GLU A 711 -10.25 -26.31 11.91
CA GLU A 711 -10.21 -25.99 13.35
C GLU A 711 -11.63 -25.95 13.96
N LEU A 712 -12.57 -25.28 13.30
CA LEU A 712 -13.94 -25.11 13.77
C LEU A 712 -14.84 -26.35 13.54
N LYS A 713 -14.40 -27.32 12.74
CA LYS A 713 -15.17 -28.53 12.38
C LYS A 713 -15.53 -29.40 13.59
N SER A 714 -14.69 -29.36 14.61
CA SER A 714 -14.89 -30.04 15.90
C SER A 714 -16.08 -29.47 16.68
N ASN A 715 -16.49 -28.23 16.39
CA ASN A 715 -17.56 -27.57 17.11
C ASN A 715 -18.96 -28.00 16.59
N PRO A 716 -19.86 -28.48 17.47
CA PRO A 716 -21.21 -28.90 17.07
C PRO A 716 -22.04 -27.83 16.36
N MET A 717 -21.79 -26.54 16.62
CA MET A 717 -22.52 -25.43 15.98
C MET A 717 -22.23 -25.32 14.48
N TYR A 718 -21.11 -25.87 14.03
CA TYR A 718 -20.59 -25.73 12.67
C TYR A 718 -20.58 -27.04 11.88
N GLN A 719 -20.50 -28.17 12.59
CA GLN A 719 -20.34 -29.49 12.01
C GLN A 719 -21.33 -29.77 10.85
N ASN A 720 -22.63 -29.53 11.07
CA ASN A 720 -23.66 -29.76 10.05
C ASN A 720 -23.58 -28.81 8.84
N ALA A 721 -23.12 -27.57 9.06
CA ALA A 721 -23.02 -26.58 8.00
C ALA A 721 -21.78 -26.85 7.13
N TRP A 722 -20.64 -27.16 7.75
CA TRP A 722 -19.41 -27.51 7.02
C TRP A 722 -19.50 -28.86 6.32
N GLN A 723 -20.16 -29.87 6.88
CA GLN A 723 -20.40 -31.13 6.17
C GLN A 723 -21.20 -30.92 4.87
N ARG A 724 -22.25 -30.07 4.92
CA ARG A 724 -23.02 -29.70 3.72
C ARG A 724 -22.15 -28.98 2.70
N TYR A 725 -21.32 -28.04 3.15
CA TYR A 725 -20.38 -27.32 2.30
C TYR A 725 -19.36 -28.26 1.62
N ASP A 726 -18.72 -29.15 2.38
CA ASP A 726 -17.70 -30.09 1.88
C ASP A 726 -18.28 -31.03 0.80
N ILE A 727 -19.51 -31.53 0.99
CA ILE A 727 -20.20 -32.36 0.00
C ILE A 727 -20.45 -31.56 -1.29
N LEU A 728 -20.86 -30.30 -1.18
CA LEU A 728 -21.11 -29.44 -2.34
C LEU A 728 -19.81 -29.14 -3.10
N MET A 729 -18.72 -28.81 -2.39
CA MET A 729 -17.43 -28.52 -3.01
C MET A 729 -16.84 -29.77 -3.67
N THR A 730 -16.92 -30.93 -3.02
CA THR A 730 -16.44 -32.20 -3.61
C THR A 730 -17.14 -32.50 -4.94
N LYS A 731 -18.46 -32.29 -5.02
CA LYS A 731 -19.21 -32.46 -6.27
C LYS A 731 -18.78 -31.45 -7.34
N LYS A 732 -18.51 -30.20 -6.98
CA LYS A 732 -18.02 -29.17 -7.92
C LYS A 732 -16.64 -29.53 -8.45
N ILE A 733 -15.70 -29.92 -7.59
CA ILE A 733 -14.35 -30.36 -7.97
C ILE A 733 -14.43 -31.54 -8.95
N GLN A 734 -15.26 -32.56 -8.66
CA GLN A 734 -15.45 -33.70 -9.55
C GLN A 734 -16.01 -33.30 -10.92
N ARG A 735 -16.98 -32.36 -10.97
CA ARG A 735 -17.50 -31.82 -12.23
C ARG A 735 -16.39 -31.14 -13.04
N ILE A 736 -15.63 -30.25 -12.39
CA ILE A 736 -14.60 -29.44 -13.03
C ILE A 736 -13.48 -30.33 -13.58
N ASN A 737 -12.99 -31.29 -12.79
CA ASN A 737 -12.02 -32.28 -13.26
C ASN A 737 -12.54 -33.04 -14.50
N GLY A 738 -13.80 -33.48 -14.49
CA GLY A 738 -14.40 -34.14 -15.65
C GLY A 738 -14.52 -33.25 -16.90
N VAL A 739 -14.72 -31.94 -16.74
CA VAL A 739 -14.71 -30.97 -17.85
C VAL A 739 -13.28 -30.78 -18.36
N TYR A 740 -12.32 -30.60 -17.45
CA TYR A 740 -10.92 -30.35 -17.79
C TYR A 740 -10.26 -31.56 -18.47
N ASP A 741 -10.57 -32.78 -18.03
CA ASP A 741 -10.11 -34.01 -18.67
C ASP A 741 -10.59 -34.12 -20.12
N LYS A 742 -11.85 -33.75 -20.38
CA LYS A 742 -12.41 -33.72 -21.74
C LYS A 742 -11.75 -32.64 -22.60
N TYR A 743 -11.54 -31.46 -22.03
CA TYR A 743 -10.87 -30.36 -22.70
C TYR A 743 -9.42 -30.71 -23.07
N GLN A 744 -8.67 -31.35 -22.17
CA GLN A 744 -7.33 -31.84 -22.48
C GLN A 744 -7.32 -32.93 -23.56
N LYS A 745 -8.27 -33.87 -23.52
CA LYS A 745 -8.41 -34.90 -24.59
C LYS A 745 -8.74 -34.30 -25.95
N ALA A 746 -9.40 -33.14 -25.98
CA ALA A 746 -9.66 -32.37 -27.21
C ALA A 746 -8.47 -31.50 -27.65
N GLY A 747 -7.30 -31.63 -27.02
CA GLY A 747 -6.10 -30.84 -27.33
C GLY A 747 -6.01 -29.49 -26.61
N GLY A 748 -6.90 -29.23 -25.63
CA GLY A 748 -6.88 -28.05 -24.78
C GLY A 748 -5.71 -28.04 -23.80
N LYS A 749 -5.07 -26.89 -23.63
CA LYS A 749 -4.03 -26.68 -22.62
C LYS A 749 -4.68 -26.06 -21.39
N ILE A 750 -4.49 -26.67 -20.23
CA ILE A 750 -4.95 -26.09 -18.96
C ILE A 750 -4.15 -24.82 -18.69
N THR A 751 -4.81 -23.68 -18.83
CA THR A 751 -4.28 -22.35 -18.54
C THR A 751 -4.23 -22.11 -17.04
N ASP A 752 -3.50 -21.08 -16.61
CA ASP A 752 -3.41 -20.74 -15.19
C ASP A 752 -4.77 -20.33 -14.63
N GLU A 753 -5.63 -19.64 -15.42
CA GLU A 753 -7.01 -19.33 -15.02
C GLU A 753 -7.86 -20.58 -14.70
N LEU A 754 -7.65 -21.67 -15.43
CA LEU A 754 -8.35 -22.94 -15.17
C LEU A 754 -7.82 -23.62 -13.91
N LYS A 755 -6.50 -23.55 -13.65
CA LYS A 755 -5.89 -24.05 -12.41
C LYS A 755 -6.35 -23.26 -11.20
N ASP A 756 -6.35 -21.93 -11.29
CA ASP A 756 -6.82 -21.01 -10.25
C ASP A 756 -8.27 -21.29 -9.87
N ASN A 757 -9.12 -21.55 -10.87
CA ASN A 757 -10.51 -21.93 -10.63
C ASN A 757 -10.64 -23.26 -9.87
N LEU A 758 -9.82 -24.27 -10.20
CA LEU A 758 -9.83 -25.53 -9.47
C LEU A 758 -9.35 -25.35 -8.03
N GLU A 759 -8.27 -24.59 -7.84
CA GLU A 759 -7.75 -24.26 -6.51
C GLU A 759 -8.77 -23.50 -5.66
N TYR A 760 -9.52 -22.55 -6.23
CA TYR A 760 -10.58 -21.83 -5.53
C TYR A 760 -11.57 -22.78 -4.84
N TYR A 761 -11.97 -23.87 -5.50
CA TYR A 761 -12.90 -24.85 -4.90
C TYR A 761 -12.22 -25.80 -3.90
N MET A 762 -10.88 -25.83 -3.86
CA MET A 762 -10.08 -26.58 -2.89
C MET A 762 -9.69 -25.78 -1.64
N MET A 763 -9.76 -24.44 -1.70
CA MET A 763 -9.65 -23.52 -0.55
C MET A 763 -10.90 -23.62 0.35
#